data_AF-A0A955CD66-F1
#
_entry.id   AF-A0A955CD66-F1
#
_cell.length_a   1.000
_cell.length_b   1.000
_cell.length_c   1.000
_cell.angle_alpha   90.00
_cell.angle_beta   90.00
_cell.angle_gamma   90.00
#
_symmetry.space_group_name_H-M   'P 1'
#
loop_
_entity.id
_entity.type
_entity.pdbx_description
1 polymer ?
#
loop_
_entity_poly.entity_id
_entity_poly.type
_entity_poly.pdbx_seq_one_letter_code
_entity_poly.pdbx_strand_id
1 'polypeptide(L)'
;GQWALHLGEQPREVDDEVSSLSVAVAPLSDGEFYHFGTTSDVIESVYQLQTIERDQTRLGPSPSFGQPCQFIQDSDCGVPVRRQENERLWIENSHVPPSWTLHRRHMITNVPRNDWTLELAEGTCLDFVPIADDLLACRIYGYGDAFRGRLNDSQTRWMERPAAEWFERRGIRWENAQLDPTSDLQEAAIFAALPSEAWSGEFVQWLIGQGATNETYCRQWTAARRFSARDLAREANLERTYAQRMQFRQEAVPLMARHGAQSVFYKLDLDAAARTFATSDNALDDLQSPADDVLLGVHCCMFRSAVRRLRGDDAWDDEEKLAFLLLEKSIVAPYQRHPVQPTCRLAEDQIVWARSPLRIDLAGGWTDIPPYCLEHGGQVVNLAVNLNGQPPIQAFARRSPERSITLRSIDLGLRQELRTYEEIGDYRGIGGGFSVAKAALALCGFHPRFNGQAYASLAEQLEDFGGGVELSMVAAVPKGSGMGASSILAGATLAAIAELCELGWDRREITYRVSAVEQMLGSGGGWQDQFGGLEPGAKLIETEPGLSQHASVRWLPIEFFTNHALASRTLLYYTGIARTAHDVLREIVRGMFLNDPHRLDLLRQIGDNAKACFDAVQRADAQCYASSLAQSWRLNQRLDSGTSPPAVADVVDRVAPFAEAFKLAGAGGGGFLYILARDDDAADRLRHDLLENPPNDRARFLSMEPSTTGLEVTRS
;
A
#
# COMPACT_ATOMS: atom_id res chain seq x y z
N GLY A 1 -14.59 21.85 -24.10
CA GLY A 1 -16.02 22.13 -24.34
C GLY A 1 -16.20 23.63 -24.54
N GLN A 2 -17.09 24.04 -25.44
CA GLN A 2 -17.28 25.46 -25.80
C GLN A 2 -17.60 26.37 -24.60
N TRP A 3 -18.19 25.83 -23.53
CA TRP A 3 -18.39 26.53 -22.24
C TRP A 3 -17.12 27.23 -21.70
N ALA A 4 -15.94 26.64 -21.88
CA ALA A 4 -14.68 27.24 -21.40
C ALA A 4 -14.31 28.56 -22.10
N LEU A 5 -14.92 28.84 -23.27
CA LEU A 5 -14.72 30.10 -24.00
C LEU A 5 -15.39 31.29 -23.30
N HIS A 6 -16.32 31.03 -22.36
CA HIS A 6 -17.07 32.04 -21.62
C HIS A 6 -16.50 32.34 -20.22
N LEU A 7 -15.40 31.69 -19.83
CA LEU A 7 -14.79 31.83 -18.50
C LEU A 7 -13.67 32.88 -18.46
N GLY A 8 -13.49 33.47 -17.27
CA GLY A 8 -12.40 34.39 -16.96
C GLY A 8 -12.78 35.86 -17.12
N GLU A 9 -11.86 36.75 -16.76
CA GLU A 9 -12.07 38.21 -16.80
C GLU A 9 -12.16 38.76 -18.25
N GLN A 10 -11.66 38.00 -19.23
CA GLN A 10 -11.70 38.32 -20.66
C GLN A 10 -12.15 37.10 -21.47
N PRO A 11 -13.44 36.75 -21.42
CA PRO A 11 -13.94 35.59 -22.14
C PRO A 11 -13.86 35.80 -23.65
N ARG A 12 -13.65 34.72 -24.40
CA ARG A 12 -13.59 34.73 -25.87
C ARG A 12 -14.99 34.85 -26.48
N GLU A 13 -16.00 34.34 -25.78
CA GLU A 13 -17.42 34.50 -26.07
C GLU A 13 -18.13 34.95 -24.79
N VAL A 14 -18.94 36.01 -24.83
CA VAL A 14 -19.56 36.57 -23.62
C VAL A 14 -20.86 35.83 -23.32
N ASP A 15 -20.98 35.34 -22.09
CA ASP A 15 -22.22 34.88 -21.48
C ASP A 15 -22.32 35.53 -20.09
N ASP A 16 -23.38 36.31 -19.85
CA ASP A 16 -23.49 37.16 -18.65
C ASP A 16 -23.56 36.34 -17.34
N GLU A 17 -24.15 35.14 -17.36
CA GLU A 17 -24.24 34.28 -16.18
C GLU A 17 -22.87 33.65 -15.89
N VAL A 18 -22.19 33.12 -16.90
CA VAL A 18 -20.89 32.44 -16.75
C VAL A 18 -19.76 33.43 -16.45
N SER A 19 -19.77 34.60 -17.08
CA SER A 19 -18.74 35.63 -16.92
C SER A 19 -18.78 36.30 -15.53
N SER A 20 -19.91 36.19 -14.82
CA SER A 20 -20.06 36.71 -13.46
C SER A 20 -19.42 35.82 -12.38
N LEU A 21 -19.04 34.60 -12.73
CA LEU A 21 -18.48 33.62 -11.79
C LEU A 21 -17.01 33.95 -11.47
N SER A 22 -16.64 33.84 -10.19
CA SER A 22 -15.23 33.87 -9.78
C SER A 22 -14.53 32.57 -10.19
N VAL A 23 -13.46 32.68 -10.98
CA VAL A 23 -12.68 31.52 -11.46
C VAL A 23 -11.28 31.55 -10.84
N ALA A 24 -10.82 30.41 -10.33
CA ALA A 24 -9.42 30.20 -9.94
C ALA A 24 -8.82 29.09 -10.81
N VAL A 25 -7.57 29.27 -11.25
CA VAL A 25 -6.83 28.28 -12.04
C VAL A 25 -5.73 27.69 -11.17
N ALA A 26 -5.79 26.39 -10.92
CA ALA A 26 -4.73 25.65 -10.26
C ALA A 26 -3.94 24.86 -11.31
N PRO A 27 -2.69 25.23 -11.63
CA PRO A 27 -1.87 24.46 -12.55
C PRO A 27 -1.49 23.11 -11.92
N LEU A 28 -1.56 22.04 -12.70
CA LEU A 28 -1.02 20.73 -12.33
C LEU A 28 0.44 20.68 -12.81
N SER A 29 1.40 20.61 -11.88
CA SER A 29 2.84 20.60 -12.18
C SER A 29 3.28 19.33 -12.94
N ASP A 30 2.57 18.22 -12.71
CA ASP A 30 2.92 16.88 -13.20
C ASP A 30 1.71 16.18 -13.86
N GLY A 31 0.78 16.96 -14.41
CA GLY A 31 -0.39 16.42 -15.09
C GLY A 31 -0.03 15.72 -16.40
N GLU A 32 -0.30 14.41 -16.48
CA GLU A 32 -0.23 13.66 -17.73
C GLU A 32 -1.62 13.57 -18.37
N PHE A 33 -1.70 13.79 -19.68
CA PHE A 33 -2.95 13.74 -20.43
C PHE A 33 -3.02 12.47 -21.26
N TYR A 34 -4.06 11.69 -20.99
CA TYR A 34 -4.37 10.45 -21.70
C TYR A 34 -5.58 10.64 -22.59
N HIS A 35 -5.56 10.03 -23.78
CA HIS A 35 -6.63 10.14 -24.77
C HIS A 35 -7.44 8.84 -24.83
N PHE A 36 -8.76 8.94 -24.95
CA PHE A 36 -9.67 7.79 -25.08
C PHE A 36 -10.65 7.98 -26.24
N GLY A 37 -10.26 8.76 -27.26
CA GLY A 37 -11.14 9.15 -28.36
C GLY A 37 -11.25 8.10 -29.47
N THR A 38 -10.20 7.32 -29.69
CA THR A 38 -10.16 6.23 -30.68
C THR A 38 -9.75 4.91 -30.02
N THR A 39 -9.98 3.78 -30.70
CA THR A 39 -9.51 2.47 -30.24
C THR A 39 -8.00 2.45 -30.00
N SER A 40 -7.23 3.12 -30.86
CA SER A 40 -5.78 3.24 -30.66
C SER A 40 -5.44 4.05 -29.41
N ASP A 41 -6.16 5.14 -29.14
CA ASP A 41 -5.90 5.97 -27.98
C ASP A 41 -6.20 5.21 -26.67
N VAL A 42 -7.27 4.42 -26.64
CA VAL A 42 -7.61 3.58 -25.47
C VAL A 42 -6.47 2.61 -25.17
N ILE A 43 -6.03 1.85 -26.17
CA ILE A 43 -4.96 0.84 -26.03
C ILE A 43 -3.64 1.48 -25.63
N GLU A 44 -3.26 2.58 -26.29
CA GLU A 44 -2.01 3.29 -26.02
C GLU A 44 -2.03 3.94 -24.62
N SER A 45 -3.12 4.60 -24.26
CA SER A 45 -3.26 5.23 -22.94
C SER A 45 -3.22 4.20 -21.83
N VAL A 46 -3.91 3.06 -21.96
CA VAL A 46 -3.86 1.98 -20.96
C VAL A 46 -2.45 1.37 -20.89
N TYR A 47 -1.78 1.20 -22.02
CA TYR A 47 -0.39 0.74 -22.05
C TYR A 47 0.55 1.69 -21.28
N GLN A 48 0.44 2.99 -21.54
CA GLN A 48 1.23 4.01 -20.85
C GLN A 48 0.91 4.03 -19.35
N LEU A 49 -0.37 3.99 -18.97
CA LEU A 49 -0.81 3.91 -17.56
C LEU A 49 -0.23 2.68 -16.83
N GLN A 50 -0.21 1.52 -17.48
CA GLN A 50 0.38 0.30 -16.90
C GLN A 50 1.91 0.32 -16.85
N THR A 51 2.55 1.24 -17.55
CA THR A 51 4.02 1.37 -17.63
C THR A 51 4.54 2.69 -17.04
N ILE A 52 3.72 3.39 -16.22
CA ILE A 52 4.08 4.65 -15.56
C ILE A 52 5.35 4.52 -14.71
N GLU A 53 5.53 3.40 -13.99
CA GLU A 53 6.75 3.17 -13.23
C GLU A 53 7.91 2.80 -14.17
N ARG A 54 8.59 3.85 -14.64
CA ARG A 54 9.78 3.75 -15.50
C ARG A 54 11.00 3.19 -14.78
N ASP A 55 11.06 3.33 -13.45
CA ASP A 55 12.12 2.77 -12.61
C ASP A 55 11.73 1.36 -12.13
N GLN A 56 12.04 0.37 -12.96
CA GLN A 56 11.72 -1.04 -12.70
C GLN A 56 12.39 -1.60 -11.44
N THR A 57 13.39 -0.90 -10.88
CA THR A 57 14.03 -1.31 -9.63
C THR A 57 13.14 -1.11 -8.41
N ARG A 58 12.08 -0.29 -8.52
CA ARG A 58 11.10 -0.01 -7.45
C ARG A 58 9.92 -0.98 -7.42
N LEU A 59 9.69 -1.76 -8.49
CA LEU A 59 8.53 -2.64 -8.69
C LEU A 59 8.62 -4.01 -7.97
N GLY A 60 9.65 -4.20 -7.13
CA GLY A 60 10.02 -5.49 -6.57
C GLY A 60 10.62 -6.46 -7.60
N PRO A 61 10.88 -7.72 -7.23
CA PRO A 61 11.65 -8.66 -8.06
C PRO A 61 10.85 -9.31 -9.19
N SER A 62 9.61 -8.88 -9.46
CA SER A 62 8.94 -9.27 -10.71
C SER A 62 9.56 -8.47 -11.85
N PRO A 63 10.32 -9.10 -12.76
CA PRO A 63 10.89 -8.39 -13.88
C PRO A 63 9.72 -7.89 -14.74
N SER A 64 9.40 -6.61 -14.65
CA SER A 64 8.50 -5.99 -15.62
C SER A 64 9.27 -5.87 -16.94
N PHE A 65 9.50 -6.99 -17.62
CA PHE A 65 9.63 -6.92 -19.07
C PHE A 65 8.42 -6.11 -19.53
N GLY A 66 8.65 -4.91 -20.11
CA GLY A 66 7.59 -3.97 -20.42
C GLY A 66 6.38 -4.73 -20.95
N GLN A 67 5.24 -4.58 -20.27
CA GLN A 67 4.05 -5.36 -20.59
C GLN A 67 3.82 -5.26 -22.09
N PRO A 68 3.59 -6.36 -22.83
CA PRO A 68 3.23 -6.21 -24.22
C PRO A 68 1.95 -5.36 -24.29
N CYS A 69 1.79 -4.60 -25.38
CA CYS A 69 0.55 -3.88 -25.67
C CYS A 69 -0.56 -4.88 -26.08
N GLN A 70 -0.88 -5.78 -25.15
CA GLN A 70 -1.70 -6.98 -25.29
C GLN A 70 -2.48 -7.15 -23.98
N PHE A 71 -3.78 -6.97 -24.03
CA PHE A 71 -4.66 -6.99 -22.86
C PHE A 71 -5.68 -8.11 -23.04
N ILE A 72 -5.68 -9.07 -22.12
CA ILE A 72 -6.69 -10.11 -22.04
C ILE A 72 -7.33 -9.98 -20.67
N GLN A 73 -8.59 -9.53 -20.63
CA GLN A 73 -9.28 -9.18 -19.39
C GLN A 73 -10.62 -9.89 -19.31
N ASP A 74 -10.90 -10.54 -18.17
CA ASP A 74 -12.16 -11.23 -17.91
C ASP A 74 -12.61 -12.06 -19.15
N SER A 75 -11.68 -12.86 -19.71
CA SER A 75 -11.89 -13.54 -21.00
C SER A 75 -11.29 -14.94 -20.99
N ASP A 76 -11.89 -15.82 -21.79
CA ASP A 76 -11.41 -17.18 -22.08
C ASP A 76 -10.75 -17.17 -23.46
N CYS A 77 -9.42 -17.09 -23.49
CA CYS A 77 -8.64 -16.99 -24.72
C CYS A 77 -7.77 -18.24 -24.91
N GLY A 78 -8.17 -19.09 -25.84
CA GLY A 78 -7.44 -20.29 -26.23
C GLY A 78 -6.37 -20.07 -27.30
N VAL A 79 -6.27 -18.85 -27.86
CA VAL A 79 -5.28 -18.52 -28.90
C VAL A 79 -3.91 -18.25 -28.26
N PRO A 80 -2.82 -18.88 -28.73
CA PRO A 80 -1.48 -18.60 -28.25
C PRO A 80 -1.01 -17.21 -28.73
N VAL A 81 -1.10 -16.21 -27.86
CA VAL A 81 -0.70 -14.83 -28.16
C VAL A 81 0.82 -14.67 -28.10
N ARG A 82 1.41 -14.11 -29.16
CA ARG A 82 2.86 -13.86 -29.28
C ARG A 82 3.15 -12.37 -29.40
N ARG A 83 4.13 -11.87 -28.65
CA ARG A 83 4.45 -10.44 -28.56
C ARG A 83 4.70 -9.75 -29.91
N GLN A 84 5.41 -10.42 -30.82
CA GLN A 84 5.78 -9.86 -32.14
C GLN A 84 4.67 -10.01 -33.19
N GLU A 85 3.79 -10.99 -33.03
CA GLU A 85 2.78 -11.34 -34.04
C GLU A 85 1.43 -10.64 -33.75
N ASN A 86 1.12 -10.38 -32.47
CA ASN A 86 -0.16 -9.85 -32.01
C ASN A 86 -0.05 -8.49 -31.32
N GLU A 87 0.68 -7.54 -31.91
CA GLU A 87 0.81 -6.19 -31.35
C GLU A 87 -0.56 -5.47 -31.25
N ARG A 88 -0.78 -4.67 -30.21
CA ARG A 88 -1.98 -3.86 -29.99
C ARG A 88 -3.26 -4.70 -30.00
N LEU A 89 -3.30 -5.64 -29.07
CA LEU A 89 -4.40 -6.59 -28.91
C LEU A 89 -5.19 -6.25 -27.64
N TRP A 90 -6.50 -6.12 -27.76
CA TRP A 90 -7.43 -6.01 -26.64
C TRP A 90 -8.50 -7.08 -26.76
N ILE A 91 -8.54 -8.01 -25.80
CA ILE A 91 -9.59 -9.03 -25.67
C ILE A 91 -10.24 -8.83 -24.30
N GLU A 92 -11.52 -8.50 -24.29
CA GLU A 92 -12.26 -8.27 -23.05
C GLU A 92 -13.63 -8.94 -23.09
N ASN A 93 -14.04 -9.51 -21.95
CA ASN A 93 -15.34 -10.16 -21.79
C ASN A 93 -15.68 -11.15 -22.91
N SER A 94 -14.71 -11.90 -23.42
CA SER A 94 -14.84 -12.65 -24.67
C SER A 94 -14.40 -14.11 -24.53
N HIS A 95 -15.06 -14.99 -25.29
CA HIS A 95 -14.57 -16.33 -25.56
C HIS A 95 -13.94 -16.39 -26.95
N VAL A 96 -12.64 -16.68 -27.01
CA VAL A 96 -11.85 -16.78 -28.24
C VAL A 96 -11.23 -18.17 -28.31
N PRO A 97 -11.82 -19.13 -29.04
CA PRO A 97 -11.34 -20.51 -29.06
C PRO A 97 -10.00 -20.65 -29.82
N PRO A 98 -9.23 -21.73 -29.58
CA PRO A 98 -7.94 -21.97 -30.24
C PRO A 98 -8.00 -22.07 -31.78
N SER A 99 -9.19 -22.26 -32.34
CA SER A 99 -9.45 -22.31 -33.77
C SER A 99 -9.33 -20.94 -34.47
N TRP A 100 -9.26 -19.84 -33.73
CA TRP A 100 -9.11 -18.51 -34.32
C TRP A 100 -7.66 -18.22 -34.68
N THR A 101 -7.47 -17.49 -35.80
CA THR A 101 -6.19 -16.89 -36.19
C THR A 101 -6.28 -15.38 -35.99
N LEU A 102 -5.46 -14.85 -35.07
CA LEU A 102 -5.37 -13.41 -34.77
C LEU A 102 -4.08 -12.83 -35.35
N HIS A 103 -4.20 -11.71 -36.05
CA HIS A 103 -3.04 -10.89 -36.47
C HIS A 103 -2.79 -9.80 -35.40
N ARG A 104 -2.70 -8.53 -35.81
CA ARG A 104 -2.38 -7.36 -34.97
C ARG A 104 -3.44 -6.26 -35.12
N ARG A 105 -3.46 -5.32 -34.18
CA ARG A 105 -4.41 -4.20 -34.12
C ARG A 105 -5.85 -4.69 -34.02
N HIS A 106 -6.19 -5.31 -32.90
CA HIS A 106 -7.52 -5.87 -32.65
C HIS A 106 -8.11 -5.37 -31.35
N MET A 107 -9.40 -5.03 -31.38
CA MET A 107 -10.24 -4.89 -30.19
C MET A 107 -11.41 -5.86 -30.32
N ILE A 108 -11.43 -6.84 -29.44
CA ILE A 108 -12.38 -7.96 -29.41
C ILE A 108 -13.11 -7.90 -28.07
N THR A 109 -14.41 -7.60 -28.11
CA THR A 109 -15.20 -7.42 -26.90
C THR A 109 -16.50 -8.22 -26.94
N ASN A 110 -16.88 -8.75 -25.78
CA ASN A 110 -18.18 -9.40 -25.55
C ASN A 110 -18.48 -10.64 -26.41
N VAL A 111 -17.48 -11.25 -27.08
CA VAL A 111 -17.71 -12.43 -27.93
C VAL A 111 -18.30 -13.57 -27.09
N PRO A 112 -19.48 -14.11 -27.45
CA PRO A 112 -20.14 -15.17 -26.68
C PRO A 112 -19.36 -16.49 -26.79
N ARG A 113 -19.63 -17.46 -25.91
CA ARG A 113 -19.09 -18.81 -26.06
C ARG A 113 -19.46 -19.42 -27.41
N ASN A 114 -18.47 -19.98 -28.10
CA ASN A 114 -18.59 -20.47 -29.46
C ASN A 114 -17.49 -21.49 -29.77
N ASP A 115 -17.65 -22.22 -30.87
CA ASP A 115 -16.67 -23.15 -31.44
C ASP A 115 -16.25 -22.72 -32.86
N TRP A 116 -16.35 -21.41 -33.15
CA TRP A 116 -16.15 -20.86 -34.49
C TRP A 116 -14.69 -20.94 -34.92
N THR A 117 -14.46 -20.99 -36.23
CA THR A 117 -13.13 -20.84 -36.84
C THR A 117 -13.11 -19.52 -37.61
N LEU A 118 -12.37 -18.53 -37.08
CA LEU A 118 -12.25 -17.21 -37.69
C LEU A 118 -10.80 -16.85 -38.00
N GLU A 119 -10.58 -16.13 -39.09
CA GLU A 119 -9.33 -15.45 -39.42
C GLU A 119 -9.57 -13.94 -39.39
N LEU A 120 -9.04 -13.28 -38.36
CA LEU A 120 -9.14 -11.84 -38.18
C LEU A 120 -7.92 -11.17 -38.82
N ALA A 121 -8.08 -10.67 -40.03
CA ALA A 121 -7.06 -9.88 -40.71
C ALA A 121 -6.69 -8.62 -39.90
N GLU A 122 -5.45 -8.15 -40.05
CA GLU A 122 -4.93 -6.97 -39.35
C GLU A 122 -5.91 -5.78 -39.38
N GLY A 123 -6.12 -5.15 -38.22
CA GLY A 123 -7.00 -3.98 -38.08
C GLY A 123 -8.48 -4.32 -37.94
N THR A 124 -8.87 -5.60 -37.88
CA THR A 124 -10.27 -6.00 -37.71
C THR A 124 -10.68 -6.01 -36.23
N CYS A 125 -11.76 -5.32 -35.88
CA CYS A 125 -12.32 -5.32 -34.53
C CYS A 125 -13.73 -5.93 -34.50
N LEU A 126 -14.05 -6.58 -33.38
CA LEU A 126 -15.32 -7.27 -33.14
C LEU A 126 -15.87 -6.87 -31.78
N ASP A 127 -17.15 -6.52 -31.74
CA ASP A 127 -17.87 -6.29 -30.49
C ASP A 127 -19.27 -6.88 -30.58
N PHE A 128 -19.64 -7.77 -29.66
CA PHE A 128 -20.97 -8.35 -29.61
C PHE A 128 -21.80 -7.71 -28.50
N VAL A 129 -22.80 -6.91 -28.85
CA VAL A 129 -23.61 -6.17 -27.89
C VAL A 129 -24.91 -6.93 -27.62
N PRO A 130 -25.15 -7.43 -26.39
CA PRO A 130 -26.41 -8.04 -26.02
C PRO A 130 -27.53 -6.99 -26.09
N ILE A 131 -28.64 -7.30 -26.76
CA ILE A 131 -29.81 -6.40 -26.88
C ILE A 131 -31.03 -7.14 -26.35
N ALA A 132 -31.81 -6.48 -25.49
CA ALA A 132 -32.95 -7.10 -24.81
C ALA A 132 -32.56 -8.46 -24.17
N ASP A 133 -33.49 -9.42 -24.16
CA ASP A 133 -33.29 -10.70 -23.46
C ASP A 133 -32.64 -11.78 -24.35
N ASP A 134 -32.83 -11.72 -25.67
CA ASP A 134 -32.52 -12.82 -26.59
C ASP A 134 -31.64 -12.44 -27.79
N LEU A 135 -31.51 -11.15 -28.11
CA LEU A 135 -30.72 -10.71 -29.27
C LEU A 135 -29.27 -10.39 -28.91
N LEU A 136 -28.40 -10.55 -29.91
CA LEU A 136 -27.01 -10.16 -29.89
C LEU A 136 -26.68 -9.44 -31.20
N ALA A 137 -26.23 -8.19 -31.10
CA ALA A 137 -25.81 -7.39 -32.24
C ALA A 137 -24.30 -7.47 -32.44
N CYS A 138 -23.84 -7.73 -33.66
CA CYS A 138 -22.40 -7.73 -33.95
C CYS A 138 -21.98 -6.40 -34.57
N ARG A 139 -21.16 -5.66 -33.84
CA ARG A 139 -20.48 -4.45 -34.29
C ARG A 139 -19.09 -4.81 -34.83
N ILE A 140 -18.97 -4.74 -36.15
CA ILE A 140 -17.70 -4.89 -36.87
C ILE A 140 -17.15 -3.51 -37.24
N TYR A 141 -15.84 -3.33 -37.11
CA TYR A 141 -15.18 -2.08 -37.47
C TYR A 141 -13.68 -2.26 -37.64
N GLY A 142 -13.05 -1.28 -38.28
CA GLY A 142 -11.61 -1.16 -38.40
C GLY A 142 -11.01 -0.48 -37.18
N TYR A 143 -9.82 -0.93 -36.76
CA TYR A 143 -9.08 -0.39 -35.62
C TYR A 143 -8.84 1.12 -35.71
N GLY A 144 -8.60 1.63 -36.93
CA GLY A 144 -8.42 3.06 -37.20
C GLY A 144 -9.69 3.82 -37.60
N ASP A 145 -10.87 3.21 -37.54
CA ASP A 145 -12.11 3.87 -37.98
C ASP A 145 -12.52 4.98 -37.02
N ALA A 146 -12.88 6.15 -37.56
CA ALA A 146 -13.32 7.30 -36.77
C ALA A 146 -14.81 7.28 -36.41
N PHE A 147 -15.58 6.31 -36.92
CA PHE A 147 -17.03 6.19 -36.71
C PHE A 147 -17.85 7.45 -37.06
N ARG A 148 -17.44 8.18 -38.10
CA ARG A 148 -18.13 9.40 -38.56
C ARG A 148 -18.01 9.62 -40.06
N GLY A 149 -18.92 10.41 -40.60
CA GLY A 149 -19.02 10.77 -42.02
C GLY A 149 -20.07 9.94 -42.76
N ARG A 150 -20.41 10.38 -43.97
CA ARG A 150 -21.53 9.83 -44.75
C ARG A 150 -21.16 8.50 -45.41
N LEU A 151 -22.07 7.52 -45.44
CA LEU A 151 -21.82 6.20 -46.03
C LEU A 151 -21.32 6.23 -47.48
N ASN A 152 -21.81 7.18 -48.29
CA ASN A 152 -21.43 7.34 -49.69
C ASN A 152 -20.20 8.20 -49.94
N ASP A 153 -19.62 8.81 -48.89
CA ASP A 153 -18.41 9.60 -49.05
C ASP A 153 -17.20 8.67 -49.20
N SER A 154 -16.45 8.85 -50.29
CA SER A 154 -15.18 8.17 -50.54
C SER A 154 -14.13 8.34 -49.44
N GLN A 155 -14.27 9.34 -48.56
CA GLN A 155 -13.37 9.59 -47.43
C GLN A 155 -13.85 8.93 -46.13
N THR A 156 -15.11 8.53 -46.02
CA THR A 156 -15.62 7.83 -44.84
C THR A 156 -15.08 6.41 -44.81
N ARG A 157 -14.34 6.09 -43.74
CA ARG A 157 -13.70 4.78 -43.55
C ARG A 157 -14.56 3.89 -42.65
N TRP A 158 -14.80 2.66 -43.09
CA TRP A 158 -15.35 1.56 -42.31
C TRP A 158 -14.61 0.27 -42.68
N MET A 159 -14.15 -0.49 -41.68
CA MET A 159 -13.19 -1.58 -41.85
C MET A 159 -11.91 -1.10 -42.56
N GLU A 160 -11.44 0.12 -42.21
CA GLU A 160 -10.28 0.82 -42.79
C GLU A 160 -10.35 1.06 -44.32
N ARG A 161 -11.55 0.97 -44.92
CA ARG A 161 -11.80 1.16 -46.36
C ARG A 161 -12.98 2.09 -46.59
N PRO A 162 -13.17 2.67 -47.80
CA PRO A 162 -14.38 3.44 -48.10
C PRO A 162 -15.65 2.64 -47.75
N ALA A 163 -16.55 3.20 -46.95
CA ALA A 163 -17.69 2.45 -46.39
C ALA A 163 -18.55 1.77 -47.46
N ALA A 164 -18.79 2.45 -48.59
CA ALA A 164 -19.53 1.91 -49.73
C ALA A 164 -18.95 0.59 -50.31
N GLU A 165 -17.62 0.40 -50.24
CA GLU A 165 -16.94 -0.79 -50.76
C GLU A 165 -17.36 -2.06 -50.00
N TRP A 166 -17.64 -1.94 -48.70
CA TRP A 166 -18.08 -3.09 -47.89
C TRP A 166 -19.43 -3.64 -48.37
N PHE A 167 -20.37 -2.75 -48.70
CA PHE A 167 -21.71 -3.09 -49.18
C PHE A 167 -21.66 -3.63 -50.61
N GLU A 168 -20.89 -2.99 -51.49
CA GLU A 168 -20.73 -3.41 -52.88
C GLU A 168 -20.19 -4.85 -52.99
N ARG A 169 -19.12 -5.16 -52.25
CA ARG A 169 -18.50 -6.50 -52.25
C ARG A 169 -19.44 -7.60 -51.75
N ARG A 170 -20.42 -7.24 -50.92
CA ARG A 170 -21.42 -8.14 -50.34
C ARG A 170 -22.72 -8.19 -51.13
N GLY A 171 -22.82 -7.40 -52.20
CA GLY A 171 -24.02 -7.35 -53.04
C GLY A 171 -25.21 -6.70 -52.34
N ILE A 172 -24.95 -5.89 -51.32
CA ILE A 172 -25.98 -5.18 -50.57
C ILE A 172 -26.23 -3.84 -51.26
N ARG A 173 -27.47 -3.62 -51.70
CA ARG A 173 -27.93 -2.33 -52.22
C ARG A 173 -28.59 -1.53 -51.11
N TRP A 174 -28.36 -0.22 -51.09
CA TRP A 174 -28.87 0.69 -50.06
C TRP A 174 -30.39 0.60 -49.90
N GLU A 175 -31.12 0.51 -51.02
CA GLU A 175 -32.59 0.45 -51.04
C GLU A 175 -33.10 -0.84 -50.41
N ASN A 176 -32.49 -1.98 -50.76
CA ASN A 176 -32.83 -3.29 -50.20
C ASN A 176 -32.50 -3.36 -48.70
N ALA A 177 -31.44 -2.66 -48.30
CA ALA A 177 -31.01 -2.55 -46.91
C ALA A 177 -31.76 -1.48 -46.12
N GLN A 178 -32.63 -0.67 -46.74
CA GLN A 178 -33.30 0.47 -46.08
C GLN A 178 -32.29 1.45 -45.44
N LEU A 179 -31.15 1.66 -46.10
CA LEU A 179 -30.11 2.58 -45.65
C LEU A 179 -30.15 3.86 -46.49
N ASP A 180 -30.10 5.01 -45.82
CA ASP A 180 -29.85 6.29 -46.48
C ASP A 180 -28.32 6.46 -46.69
N PRO A 181 -27.83 6.52 -47.93
CA PRO A 181 -26.40 6.65 -48.24
C PRO A 181 -25.78 7.96 -47.71
N THR A 182 -26.61 8.95 -47.34
CA THR A 182 -26.16 10.24 -46.79
C THR A 182 -26.10 10.26 -45.26
N SER A 183 -26.59 9.20 -44.60
CA SER A 183 -26.51 9.07 -43.14
C SER A 183 -25.08 8.99 -42.66
N ASP A 184 -24.83 9.59 -41.50
CA ASP A 184 -23.57 9.45 -40.79
C ASP A 184 -23.39 8.00 -40.31
N LEU A 185 -22.16 7.49 -40.36
CA LEU A 185 -21.82 6.13 -39.95
C LEU A 185 -22.25 5.82 -38.51
N GLN A 186 -22.27 6.81 -37.61
CA GLN A 186 -22.71 6.67 -36.23
C GLN A 186 -24.23 6.40 -36.10
N GLU A 187 -25.01 6.92 -37.06
CA GLU A 187 -26.48 6.92 -37.07
C GLU A 187 -27.06 5.87 -38.04
N ALA A 188 -26.24 5.32 -38.94
CA ALA A 188 -26.67 4.32 -39.90
C ALA A 188 -26.90 2.95 -39.22
N ALA A 189 -28.08 2.36 -39.44
CA ALA A 189 -28.45 1.07 -38.87
C ALA A 189 -27.78 -0.12 -39.61
N ILE A 190 -26.50 -0.36 -39.33
CA ILE A 190 -25.66 -1.31 -40.07
C ILE A 190 -25.25 -2.54 -39.26
N PHE A 191 -25.55 -2.59 -37.95
CA PHE A 191 -25.20 -3.72 -37.09
C PHE A 191 -26.38 -4.65 -36.91
N ALA A 192 -26.30 -5.84 -37.52
CA ALA A 192 -27.36 -6.85 -37.44
C ALA A 192 -27.43 -7.46 -36.04
N ALA A 193 -28.64 -7.56 -35.51
CA ALA A 193 -28.97 -8.24 -34.28
C ALA A 193 -29.74 -9.53 -34.58
N LEU A 194 -29.22 -10.64 -34.07
CA LEU A 194 -29.77 -11.97 -34.25
C LEU A 194 -29.84 -12.69 -32.90
N PRO A 195 -30.74 -13.68 -32.75
CA PRO A 195 -30.66 -14.63 -31.64
C PRO A 195 -29.29 -15.31 -31.58
N SER A 196 -28.82 -15.66 -30.38
CA SER A 196 -27.49 -16.23 -30.16
C SER A 196 -27.21 -17.46 -31.04
N GLU A 197 -28.20 -18.34 -31.20
CA GLU A 197 -28.11 -19.59 -31.98
C GLU A 197 -28.06 -19.37 -33.51
N ALA A 198 -28.41 -18.18 -33.99
CA ALA A 198 -28.36 -17.84 -35.41
C ALA A 198 -26.98 -17.32 -35.84
N TRP A 199 -26.06 -17.07 -34.90
CA TRP A 199 -24.68 -16.71 -35.20
C TRP A 199 -23.84 -17.95 -35.52
N SER A 200 -23.14 -17.92 -36.66
CA SER A 200 -22.17 -18.94 -37.07
C SER A 200 -20.82 -18.30 -37.41
N GLY A 201 -19.75 -19.08 -37.28
CA GLY A 201 -18.40 -18.64 -37.63
C GLY A 201 -18.30 -18.19 -39.09
N GLU A 202 -18.94 -18.89 -40.02
CA GLU A 202 -18.93 -18.52 -41.44
C GLU A 202 -19.66 -17.20 -41.70
N PHE A 203 -20.75 -16.92 -40.98
CA PHE A 203 -21.46 -15.65 -41.11
C PHE A 203 -20.62 -14.50 -40.56
N VAL A 204 -19.98 -14.68 -39.40
CA VAL A 204 -19.06 -13.67 -38.84
C VAL A 204 -17.85 -13.47 -39.75
N GLN A 205 -17.26 -14.54 -40.28
CA GLN A 205 -16.15 -14.47 -41.26
C GLN A 205 -16.59 -13.73 -42.52
N TRP A 206 -17.83 -13.92 -42.98
CA TRP A 206 -18.38 -13.16 -44.11
C TRP A 206 -18.56 -11.68 -43.78
N LEU A 207 -18.94 -11.32 -42.54
CA LEU A 207 -19.05 -9.93 -42.09
C LEU A 207 -17.70 -9.21 -42.09
N ILE A 208 -16.64 -9.85 -41.62
CA ILE A 208 -15.31 -9.23 -41.48
C ILE A 208 -14.37 -9.44 -42.67
N GLY A 209 -14.57 -10.49 -43.45
CA GLY A 209 -13.64 -10.92 -44.49
C GLY A 209 -13.65 -10.03 -45.75
N GLN A 210 -12.72 -10.32 -46.65
CA GLN A 210 -12.66 -9.67 -47.97
C GLN A 210 -13.42 -10.46 -49.06
N GLY A 211 -14.18 -11.50 -48.67
CA GLY A 211 -14.80 -12.49 -49.55
C GLY A 211 -15.95 -11.96 -50.42
N ALA A 212 -16.34 -12.80 -51.38
CA ALA A 212 -17.37 -12.51 -52.39
C ALA A 212 -18.81 -12.51 -51.84
N THR A 213 -19.75 -12.08 -52.68
CA THR A 213 -21.19 -12.12 -52.43
C THR A 213 -21.66 -13.53 -52.02
N ASN A 214 -22.40 -13.62 -50.91
CA ASN A 214 -23.09 -14.82 -50.48
C ASN A 214 -24.57 -14.48 -50.29
N GLU A 215 -25.45 -15.02 -51.14
CA GLU A 215 -26.88 -14.65 -51.11
C GLU A 215 -27.56 -15.02 -49.79
N THR A 216 -27.19 -16.15 -49.17
CA THR A 216 -27.77 -16.60 -47.91
C THR A 216 -27.46 -15.60 -46.80
N TYR A 217 -26.19 -15.23 -46.66
CA TYR A 217 -25.75 -14.29 -45.62
C TYR A 217 -26.21 -12.85 -45.90
N CYS A 218 -26.27 -12.44 -47.16
CA CYS A 218 -26.84 -11.15 -47.54
C CYS A 218 -28.32 -11.05 -47.16
N ARG A 219 -29.12 -12.10 -47.40
CA ARG A 219 -30.53 -12.17 -46.97
C ARG A 219 -30.65 -12.19 -45.46
N GLN A 220 -29.83 -12.99 -44.77
CA GLN A 220 -29.81 -13.06 -43.30
C GLN A 220 -29.52 -11.68 -42.68
N TRP A 221 -28.49 -10.99 -43.16
CA TRP A 221 -28.13 -9.65 -42.68
C TRP A 221 -29.20 -8.59 -43.01
N THR A 222 -29.79 -8.65 -44.21
CA THR A 222 -30.80 -7.67 -44.64
C THR A 222 -32.15 -7.86 -43.94
N ALA A 223 -32.52 -9.11 -43.63
CA ALA A 223 -33.75 -9.44 -42.91
C ALA A 223 -33.65 -9.21 -41.40
N ALA A 224 -32.43 -9.16 -40.85
CA ALA A 224 -32.21 -8.91 -39.43
C ALA A 224 -32.64 -7.49 -39.02
N ARG A 225 -33.12 -7.35 -37.77
CA ARG A 225 -33.21 -6.04 -37.14
C ARG A 225 -31.79 -5.49 -37.02
N ARG A 226 -31.57 -4.26 -37.48
CA ARG A 226 -30.26 -3.60 -37.44
C ARG A 226 -30.31 -2.35 -36.57
N PHE A 227 -29.17 -2.04 -35.99
CA PHE A 227 -28.98 -0.93 -35.07
C PHE A 227 -27.83 -0.05 -35.55
N SER A 228 -27.93 1.25 -35.25
CA SER A 228 -26.79 2.16 -35.40
C SER A 228 -25.84 2.05 -34.22
N ALA A 229 -24.63 2.60 -34.34
CA ALA A 229 -23.70 2.66 -33.20
C ALA A 229 -24.33 3.43 -32.02
N ARG A 230 -25.12 4.47 -32.31
CA ARG A 230 -25.86 5.24 -31.32
C ARG A 230 -26.98 4.45 -30.66
N ASP A 231 -27.75 3.67 -31.43
CA ASP A 231 -28.81 2.84 -30.86
C ASP A 231 -28.24 1.75 -29.95
N LEU A 232 -27.13 1.10 -30.37
CA LEU A 232 -26.46 0.09 -29.54
C LEU A 232 -26.01 0.65 -28.19
N ALA A 233 -25.48 1.88 -28.15
CA ALA A 233 -25.10 2.53 -26.89
C ALA A 233 -26.30 2.79 -25.96
N ARG A 234 -27.52 2.91 -26.50
CA ARG A 234 -28.76 3.14 -25.74
C ARG A 234 -29.46 1.84 -25.34
N GLU A 235 -29.44 0.83 -26.20
CA GLU A 235 -30.24 -0.40 -26.07
C GLU A 235 -29.44 -1.60 -25.57
N ALA A 236 -28.13 -1.45 -25.33
CA ALA A 236 -27.29 -2.50 -24.75
C ALA A 236 -27.85 -3.01 -23.41
N ASN A 237 -28.00 -4.32 -23.31
CA ASN A 237 -28.32 -5.00 -22.06
C ASN A 237 -27.02 -5.17 -21.24
N LEU A 238 -26.77 -4.19 -20.36
CA LEU A 238 -25.59 -4.17 -19.51
C LEU A 238 -25.60 -5.33 -18.49
N GLU A 239 -26.76 -5.74 -17.99
CA GLU A 239 -26.87 -6.84 -17.03
C GLU A 239 -26.33 -8.15 -17.62
N ARG A 240 -26.73 -8.48 -18.85
CA ARG A 240 -26.20 -9.65 -19.59
C ARG A 240 -24.69 -9.51 -19.85
N THR A 241 -24.23 -8.30 -20.17
CA THR A 241 -22.80 -8.02 -20.38
C THR A 241 -21.98 -8.28 -19.12
N TYR A 242 -22.42 -7.76 -17.97
CA TYR A 242 -21.77 -7.97 -16.68
C TYR A 242 -21.87 -9.41 -16.18
N ALA A 243 -22.98 -10.11 -16.45
CA ALA A 243 -23.13 -11.52 -16.11
C ALA A 243 -22.08 -12.40 -16.82
N GLN A 244 -21.89 -12.19 -18.13
CA GLN A 244 -20.83 -12.87 -18.90
C GLN A 244 -19.45 -12.53 -18.35
N ARG A 245 -19.20 -11.24 -18.04
CA ARG A 245 -17.91 -10.77 -17.51
C ARG A 245 -17.59 -11.42 -16.17
N MET A 246 -18.57 -11.52 -15.29
CA MET A 246 -18.43 -12.18 -13.99
C MET A 246 -18.14 -13.67 -14.14
N GLN A 247 -18.79 -14.35 -15.08
CA GLN A 247 -18.51 -15.76 -15.38
C GLN A 247 -17.06 -15.96 -15.83
N PHE A 248 -16.59 -15.20 -16.83
CA PHE A 248 -15.21 -15.31 -17.29
C PHE A 248 -14.20 -14.92 -16.21
N ARG A 249 -14.52 -13.92 -15.38
CA ARG A 249 -13.66 -13.57 -14.23
C ARG A 249 -13.52 -14.72 -13.23
N GLN A 250 -14.62 -15.40 -12.90
CA GLN A 250 -14.60 -16.55 -11.99
C GLN A 250 -13.73 -17.69 -12.50
N GLU A 251 -13.61 -17.84 -13.82
CA GLU A 251 -12.74 -18.83 -14.48
C GLU A 251 -11.28 -18.34 -14.59
N ALA A 252 -11.07 -17.05 -14.86
CA ALA A 252 -9.75 -16.45 -15.04
C ALA A 252 -8.97 -16.28 -13.73
N VAL A 253 -9.63 -15.86 -12.63
CA VAL A 253 -8.99 -15.58 -11.34
C VAL A 253 -8.20 -16.79 -10.81
N PRO A 254 -8.74 -18.03 -10.78
CA PRO A 254 -7.98 -19.21 -10.38
C PRO A 254 -6.79 -19.55 -11.29
N LEU A 255 -6.89 -19.25 -12.59
CA LEU A 255 -5.77 -19.42 -13.51
C LEU A 255 -4.65 -18.40 -13.21
N MET A 256 -5.01 -17.12 -13.02
CA MET A 256 -4.06 -16.08 -12.65
C MET A 256 -3.37 -16.39 -11.32
N ALA A 257 -4.13 -16.86 -10.32
CA ALA A 257 -3.61 -17.23 -9.01
C ALA A 257 -2.56 -18.34 -9.09
N ARG A 258 -2.81 -19.40 -9.88
CA ARG A 258 -1.85 -20.50 -10.11
C ARG A 258 -0.54 -20.03 -10.74
N HIS A 259 -0.59 -18.96 -11.53
CA HIS A 259 0.59 -18.31 -12.13
C HIS A 259 0.96 -17.00 -11.42
N GLY A 260 0.57 -16.83 -10.16
CA GLY A 260 0.69 -15.56 -9.44
C GLY A 260 2.13 -15.04 -9.32
N ALA A 261 3.11 -15.95 -9.20
CA ALA A 261 4.53 -15.61 -9.16
C ALA A 261 5.06 -14.96 -10.45
N GLN A 262 4.39 -15.21 -11.58
CA GLN A 262 4.81 -14.79 -12.93
C GLN A 262 3.82 -13.78 -13.54
N SER A 263 2.81 -13.33 -12.79
CA SER A 263 1.75 -12.46 -13.27
C SER A 263 1.51 -11.31 -12.30
N VAL A 264 0.59 -10.41 -12.66
CA VAL A 264 0.19 -9.27 -11.82
C VAL A 264 -0.73 -9.66 -10.65
N PHE A 265 -1.04 -10.95 -10.47
CA PHE A 265 -2.07 -11.41 -9.54
C PHE A 265 -1.88 -10.88 -8.11
N TYR A 266 -0.68 -11.00 -7.54
CA TYR A 266 -0.38 -10.50 -6.18
C TYR A 266 -0.23 -8.98 -6.08
N LYS A 267 -0.44 -8.25 -7.18
CA LYS A 267 -0.54 -6.78 -7.22
C LYS A 267 -2.00 -6.30 -7.37
N LEU A 268 -2.95 -7.21 -7.53
CA LEU A 268 -4.38 -6.89 -7.56
C LEU A 268 -4.89 -6.56 -6.15
N ASP A 269 -6.09 -6.00 -6.07
CA ASP A 269 -6.90 -6.06 -4.84
C ASP A 269 -7.21 -7.52 -4.52
N LEU A 270 -6.46 -8.08 -3.57
CA LEU A 270 -6.51 -9.49 -3.22
C LEU A 270 -7.75 -9.83 -2.40
N ASP A 271 -8.36 -8.85 -1.72
CA ASP A 271 -9.64 -9.06 -1.04
C ASP A 271 -10.77 -9.26 -2.07
N ALA A 272 -10.83 -8.41 -3.10
CA ALA A 272 -11.78 -8.57 -4.20
C ALA A 272 -11.52 -9.85 -5.00
N ALA A 273 -10.26 -10.19 -5.26
CA ALA A 273 -9.89 -11.45 -5.89
C ALA A 273 -10.29 -12.66 -5.02
N ALA A 274 -10.11 -12.59 -3.70
CA ALA A 274 -10.46 -13.65 -2.77
C ALA A 274 -11.98 -13.90 -2.74
N ARG A 275 -12.79 -12.85 -2.75
CA ARG A 275 -14.26 -12.96 -2.88
C ARG A 275 -14.66 -13.69 -4.15
N THR A 276 -14.01 -13.39 -5.27
CA THR A 276 -14.27 -14.07 -6.55
C THR A 276 -13.78 -15.52 -6.53
N PHE A 277 -12.60 -15.78 -5.99
CA PHE A 277 -12.06 -17.14 -5.91
C PHE A 277 -12.89 -18.03 -4.99
N ALA A 278 -13.37 -17.48 -3.88
CA ALA A 278 -14.15 -18.21 -2.87
C ALA A 278 -15.47 -18.79 -3.42
N THR A 279 -16.03 -18.21 -4.49
CA THR A 279 -17.24 -18.75 -5.16
C THR A 279 -16.96 -19.95 -6.06
N SER A 280 -15.70 -20.27 -6.31
CA SER A 280 -15.31 -21.44 -7.12
C SER A 280 -14.96 -22.64 -6.25
N ASP A 281 -14.96 -23.85 -6.84
CA ASP A 281 -14.53 -25.09 -6.17
C ASP A 281 -13.01 -25.34 -6.28
N ASN A 282 -12.24 -24.37 -6.78
CA ASN A 282 -10.79 -24.53 -6.95
C ASN A 282 -10.09 -24.71 -5.59
N ALA A 283 -9.16 -25.67 -5.53
CA ALA A 283 -8.35 -25.95 -4.36
C ALA A 283 -7.35 -24.82 -4.10
N LEU A 284 -7.15 -24.48 -2.82
CA LEU A 284 -6.11 -23.53 -2.40
C LEU A 284 -4.72 -24.17 -2.33
N ASP A 285 -4.65 -25.49 -2.20
CA ASP A 285 -3.40 -26.23 -1.98
C ASP A 285 -2.48 -26.20 -3.23
N ASP A 286 -3.06 -25.93 -4.41
CA ASP A 286 -2.31 -25.72 -5.65
C ASP A 286 -1.64 -24.34 -5.71
N LEU A 287 -2.02 -23.40 -4.84
CA LEU A 287 -1.43 -22.06 -4.77
C LEU A 287 -0.20 -22.10 -3.88
N GLN A 288 0.97 -22.30 -4.48
CA GLN A 288 2.23 -22.35 -3.76
C GLN A 288 2.79 -20.95 -3.51
N SER A 289 3.28 -20.74 -2.29
CA SER A 289 4.05 -19.53 -1.97
C SER A 289 5.32 -19.53 -2.83
N PRO A 290 5.63 -18.43 -3.54
CA PRO A 290 6.90 -18.30 -4.24
C PRO A 290 8.05 -18.47 -3.25
N ALA A 291 8.97 -19.39 -3.53
CA ALA A 291 10.06 -19.72 -2.60
C ALA A 291 11.14 -18.62 -2.53
N ASP A 292 11.32 -17.89 -3.63
CA ASP A 292 12.40 -16.91 -3.80
C ASP A 292 12.00 -15.47 -3.46
N ASP A 293 10.72 -15.22 -3.17
CA ASP A 293 10.20 -13.89 -2.85
C ASP A 293 9.30 -13.92 -1.61
N VAL A 294 9.80 -13.30 -0.54
CA VAL A 294 9.11 -13.21 0.74
C VAL A 294 7.82 -12.40 0.62
N LEU A 295 7.80 -11.28 -0.09
CA LEU A 295 6.62 -10.41 -0.18
C LEU A 295 5.50 -11.11 -0.94
N LEU A 296 5.82 -11.72 -2.08
CA LEU A 296 4.82 -12.54 -2.79
C LEU A 296 4.35 -13.72 -1.95
N GLY A 297 5.23 -14.34 -1.15
CA GLY A 297 4.84 -15.40 -0.23
C GLY A 297 3.87 -14.91 0.86
N VAL A 298 4.11 -13.73 1.40
CA VAL A 298 3.23 -13.07 2.37
C VAL A 298 1.85 -12.77 1.77
N HIS A 299 1.80 -12.16 0.57
CA HIS A 299 0.54 -11.94 -0.15
C HIS A 299 -0.19 -13.25 -0.47
N CYS A 300 0.54 -14.30 -0.86
CA CYS A 300 -0.03 -15.61 -1.12
C CYS A 300 -0.68 -16.20 0.13
N CYS A 301 0.03 -16.23 1.26
CA CYS A 301 -0.52 -16.71 2.53
C CYS A 301 -1.75 -15.89 2.95
N MET A 302 -1.70 -14.57 2.84
CA MET A 302 -2.82 -13.73 3.20
C MET A 302 -4.03 -13.90 2.28
N PHE A 303 -3.79 -14.06 0.98
CA PHE A 303 -4.84 -14.38 0.01
C PHE A 303 -5.52 -15.72 0.35
N ARG A 304 -4.74 -16.78 0.64
CA ARG A 304 -5.30 -18.08 1.06
C ARG A 304 -6.10 -17.94 2.35
N SER A 305 -5.59 -17.18 3.33
CA SER A 305 -6.32 -16.87 4.57
C SER A 305 -7.66 -16.20 4.29
N ALA A 306 -7.70 -15.18 3.43
CA ALA A 306 -8.93 -14.49 3.07
C ALA A 306 -9.95 -15.41 2.38
N VAL A 307 -9.52 -16.27 1.45
CA VAL A 307 -10.39 -17.25 0.81
C VAL A 307 -10.93 -18.28 1.81
N ARG A 308 -10.07 -18.85 2.68
CA ARG A 308 -10.50 -19.82 3.72
C ARG A 308 -11.54 -19.19 4.64
N ARG A 309 -11.31 -17.95 5.07
CA ARG A 309 -12.25 -17.20 5.91
C ARG A 309 -13.61 -16.99 5.23
N LEU A 310 -13.61 -16.66 3.94
CA LEU A 310 -14.84 -16.52 3.15
C LEU A 310 -15.58 -17.85 2.94
N ARG A 311 -14.84 -18.96 2.88
CA ARG A 311 -15.40 -20.32 2.79
C ARG A 311 -15.82 -20.91 4.15
N GLY A 312 -15.56 -20.21 5.26
CA GLY A 312 -15.85 -20.69 6.61
C GLY A 312 -14.92 -21.81 7.10
N ASP A 313 -13.69 -21.88 6.57
CA ASP A 313 -12.66 -22.83 6.98
C ASP A 313 -11.78 -22.24 8.10
N ASP A 314 -11.78 -22.89 9.27
CA ASP A 314 -11.08 -22.45 10.48
C ASP A 314 -9.54 -22.40 10.33
N ALA A 315 -8.96 -23.05 9.31
CA ALA A 315 -7.52 -22.98 9.03
C ALA A 315 -7.06 -21.60 8.49
N TRP A 316 -7.96 -20.62 8.33
CA TRP A 316 -7.60 -19.27 7.89
C TRP A 316 -6.60 -18.56 8.83
N ASP A 317 -6.68 -18.81 10.14
CA ASP A 317 -5.81 -18.16 11.13
C ASP A 317 -4.37 -18.68 11.06
N ASP A 318 -4.17 -19.94 10.69
CA ASP A 318 -2.84 -20.52 10.49
C ASP A 318 -2.13 -19.92 9.27
N GLU A 319 -2.86 -19.70 8.18
CA GLU A 319 -2.35 -19.01 6.98
C GLU A 319 -1.99 -17.54 7.27
N GLU A 320 -2.82 -16.87 8.07
CA GLU A 320 -2.56 -15.49 8.49
C GLU A 320 -1.30 -15.42 9.36
N LYS A 321 -1.19 -16.28 10.38
CA LYS A 321 0.01 -16.39 11.21
C LYS A 321 1.25 -16.71 10.39
N LEU A 322 1.13 -17.55 9.36
CA LEU A 322 2.23 -17.88 8.46
C LEU A 322 2.70 -16.65 7.67
N ALA A 323 1.78 -15.81 7.18
CA ALA A 323 2.13 -14.57 6.49
C ALA A 323 2.97 -13.65 7.39
N PHE A 324 2.52 -13.40 8.62
CA PHE A 324 3.30 -12.60 9.59
C PHE A 324 4.65 -13.26 9.91
N LEU A 325 4.69 -14.58 10.10
CA LEU A 325 5.92 -15.30 10.42
C LEU A 325 6.95 -15.27 9.27
N LEU A 326 6.52 -15.31 8.01
CA LEU A 326 7.39 -15.20 6.84
C LEU A 326 8.12 -13.85 6.84
N LEU A 327 7.35 -12.78 7.06
CA LEU A 327 7.88 -11.43 7.16
C LEU A 327 8.86 -11.30 8.34
N GLU A 328 8.47 -11.74 9.54
CA GLU A 328 9.34 -11.73 10.73
C GLU A 328 10.67 -12.45 10.48
N LYS A 329 10.62 -13.66 9.92
CA LYS A 329 11.81 -14.47 9.61
C LYS A 329 12.73 -13.77 8.63
N SER A 330 12.18 -13.10 7.62
CA SER A 330 12.96 -12.41 6.60
C SER A 330 13.79 -11.26 7.16
N ILE A 331 13.25 -10.52 8.13
CA ILE A 331 13.92 -9.38 8.78
C ILE A 331 15.00 -9.87 9.75
N VAL A 332 14.78 -11.00 10.42
CA VAL A 332 15.73 -11.55 11.43
C VAL A 332 16.85 -12.40 10.79
N ALA A 333 16.60 -13.03 9.64
CA ALA A 333 17.54 -13.96 8.99
C ALA A 333 18.95 -13.39 8.73
N PRO A 334 19.14 -12.12 8.30
CA PRO A 334 20.47 -11.55 8.10
C PRO A 334 21.38 -11.63 9.34
N TYR A 335 20.80 -11.44 10.53
CA TYR A 335 21.54 -11.46 11.80
C TYR A 335 21.89 -12.88 12.26
N GLN A 336 21.15 -13.90 11.81
CA GLN A 336 21.50 -15.31 12.06
C GLN A 336 22.64 -15.78 11.15
N ARG A 337 22.71 -15.25 9.92
CA ARG A 337 23.76 -15.55 8.94
C ARG A 337 25.10 -14.88 9.26
N HIS A 338 25.07 -13.80 10.04
CA HIS A 338 26.25 -13.06 10.50
C HIS A 338 26.33 -13.08 12.04
N PRO A 339 26.67 -14.24 12.63
CA PRO A 339 26.73 -14.38 14.08
C PRO A 339 27.81 -13.48 14.70
N VAL A 340 27.58 -13.07 15.95
CA VAL A 340 28.50 -12.25 16.73
C VAL A 340 28.94 -12.99 18.00
N GLN A 341 30.17 -12.74 18.45
CA GLN A 341 30.69 -13.27 19.71
C GLN A 341 30.93 -12.12 20.69
N PRO A 342 30.22 -12.07 21.83
CA PRO A 342 30.44 -11.04 22.83
C PRO A 342 31.77 -11.27 23.56
N THR A 343 32.54 -10.20 23.79
CA THR A 343 33.75 -10.24 24.64
C THR A 343 33.78 -9.04 25.58
N CYS A 344 34.38 -9.15 26.76
CA CYS A 344 34.40 -8.05 27.73
C CYS A 344 35.83 -7.68 28.14
N ARG A 345 36.20 -6.40 27.96
CA ARG A 345 37.47 -5.85 28.49
C ARG A 345 37.27 -4.73 29.51
N LEU A 346 36.02 -4.40 29.84
CA LEU A 346 35.74 -3.42 30.90
C LEU A 346 36.22 -3.96 32.24
N ALA A 347 36.74 -3.04 33.07
CA ALA A 347 37.09 -3.37 34.45
C ALA A 347 35.83 -3.70 35.27
N GLU A 348 36.00 -4.44 36.37
CA GLU A 348 34.87 -4.96 37.18
C GLU A 348 34.01 -3.86 37.81
N ASP A 349 34.60 -2.70 38.07
CA ASP A 349 33.95 -1.53 38.65
C ASP A 349 33.34 -0.59 37.60
N GLN A 350 33.55 -0.87 36.30
CA GLN A 350 32.99 -0.04 35.23
C GLN A 350 31.55 -0.42 34.89
N ILE A 351 30.73 0.60 34.70
CA ILE A 351 29.34 0.49 34.29
C ILE A 351 29.15 1.22 32.97
N VAL A 352 28.51 0.54 32.03
CA VAL A 352 28.00 1.16 30.80
C VAL A 352 26.63 1.74 31.08
N TRP A 353 26.43 3.00 30.70
CA TRP A 353 25.16 3.69 30.78
C TRP A 353 24.73 4.19 29.41
N ALA A 354 23.63 3.64 28.89
CA ALA A 354 22.96 4.10 27.70
C ALA A 354 21.69 4.87 28.08
N ARG A 355 21.42 5.99 27.40
CA ARG A 355 20.25 6.85 27.62
C ARG A 355 19.73 7.41 26.31
N SER A 356 18.41 7.53 26.18
CA SER A 356 17.77 7.98 24.94
C SER A 356 16.52 8.82 25.21
N PRO A 357 16.27 9.88 24.40
CA PRO A 357 15.00 10.59 24.41
C PRO A 357 13.88 9.69 23.88
N LEU A 358 12.63 10.12 24.11
CA LEU A 358 11.46 9.55 23.45
C LEU A 358 11.23 10.21 22.09
N ARG A 359 10.19 9.79 21.37
CA ARG A 359 9.81 10.39 20.09
C ARG A 359 8.34 10.76 20.02
N ILE A 360 8.05 11.87 19.34
CA ILE A 360 6.70 12.29 18.96
C ILE A 360 6.57 12.18 17.44
N ASP A 361 5.58 11.42 16.98
CA ASP A 361 5.17 11.42 15.57
C ASP A 361 4.46 12.73 15.24
N LEU A 362 5.04 13.55 14.35
CA LEU A 362 4.45 14.79 13.88
C LEU A 362 3.59 14.54 12.64
N ALA A 363 4.12 13.80 11.66
CA ALA A 363 3.40 13.37 10.47
C ALA A 363 4.04 12.12 9.84
N GLY A 364 3.26 11.32 9.13
CA GLY A 364 3.79 10.18 8.36
C GLY A 364 3.74 8.83 9.07
N GLY A 365 3.50 8.79 10.39
CA GLY A 365 3.38 7.53 11.12
C GLY A 365 2.40 6.56 10.46
N TRP A 366 2.74 5.26 10.46
CA TRP A 366 2.14 4.14 9.71
C TRP A 366 2.80 3.84 8.36
N THR A 367 3.45 4.81 7.72
CA THR A 367 4.19 4.54 6.46
C THR A 367 5.46 3.73 6.70
N ASP A 368 5.92 3.62 7.94
CA ASP A 368 7.11 2.86 8.35
C ASP A 368 6.84 1.38 8.66
N ILE A 369 5.56 0.97 8.61
CA ILE A 369 5.11 -0.37 9.00
C ILE A 369 5.21 -1.33 7.81
N PRO A 370 5.86 -2.49 7.95
CA PRO A 370 5.82 -3.55 6.95
C PRO A 370 4.40 -4.14 6.77
N PRO A 371 3.97 -4.50 5.55
CA PRO A 371 4.76 -4.57 4.32
C PRO A 371 4.87 -3.24 3.58
N TYR A 372 4.07 -2.22 3.95
CA TYR A 372 3.98 -0.97 3.19
C TYR A 372 5.35 -0.33 2.93
N CYS A 373 6.17 -0.17 3.98
CA CYS A 373 7.51 0.40 3.82
C CYS A 373 8.46 -0.47 2.97
N LEU A 374 8.22 -1.78 2.91
CA LEU A 374 9.00 -2.71 2.09
C LEU A 374 8.65 -2.61 0.61
N GLU A 375 7.41 -2.25 0.28
CA GLU A 375 6.91 -2.17 -1.10
C GLU A 375 6.97 -0.75 -1.67
N HIS A 376 6.74 0.26 -0.84
CA HIS A 376 6.59 1.66 -1.27
C HIS A 376 7.64 2.60 -0.66
N GLY A 377 8.43 2.13 0.30
CA GLY A 377 9.19 3.00 1.19
C GLY A 377 8.29 3.66 2.24
N GLY A 378 8.89 4.16 3.32
CA GLY A 378 8.18 4.89 4.37
C GLY A 378 8.73 6.30 4.53
N GLN A 379 7.90 7.22 5.05
CA GLN A 379 8.25 8.63 5.20
C GLN A 379 7.62 9.19 6.48
N VAL A 380 8.44 9.52 7.48
CA VAL A 380 7.96 10.00 8.80
C VAL A 380 8.72 11.23 9.24
N VAL A 381 7.98 12.28 9.63
CA VAL A 381 8.52 13.42 10.38
C VAL A 381 8.25 13.21 11.86
N ASN A 382 9.31 13.14 12.65
CA ASN A 382 9.21 13.01 14.09
C ASN A 382 10.16 13.95 14.83
N LEU A 383 9.95 14.05 16.14
CA LEU A 383 10.74 14.88 17.05
C LEU A 383 11.23 14.04 18.24
N ALA A 384 12.54 13.99 18.44
CA ALA A 384 13.14 13.41 19.64
C ALA A 384 12.96 14.37 20.82
N VAL A 385 12.43 13.89 21.95
CA VAL A 385 12.10 14.71 23.12
C VAL A 385 12.61 14.13 24.42
N ASN A 386 13.24 14.99 25.22
CA ASN A 386 13.45 14.77 26.64
C ASN A 386 12.19 15.18 27.40
N LEU A 387 11.93 14.53 28.52
CA LEU A 387 10.83 14.87 29.41
C LEU A 387 11.40 15.32 30.74
N ASN A 388 10.87 16.44 31.28
CA ASN A 388 11.34 16.98 32.56
C ASN A 388 12.87 17.18 32.62
N GLY A 389 13.47 17.61 31.50
CA GLY A 389 14.90 17.89 31.37
C GLY A 389 15.81 16.66 31.29
N GLN A 390 15.28 15.44 31.15
CA GLN A 390 16.09 14.22 31.10
C GLN A 390 15.64 13.23 30.00
N PRO A 391 16.58 12.43 29.46
CA PRO A 391 16.25 11.26 28.64
C PRO A 391 15.43 10.23 29.45
N PRO A 392 14.17 9.93 29.04
CA PRO A 392 13.29 9.08 29.84
C PRO A 392 13.65 7.60 29.82
N ILE A 393 14.41 7.16 28.82
CA ILE A 393 14.78 5.75 28.63
C ILE A 393 16.25 5.58 28.99
N GLN A 394 16.56 4.63 29.87
CA GLN A 394 17.93 4.35 30.28
C GLN A 394 18.16 2.84 30.48
N ALA A 395 19.38 2.40 30.16
CA ALA A 395 19.85 1.05 30.37
C ALA A 395 21.28 1.08 30.94
N PHE A 396 21.54 0.21 31.90
CA PHE A 396 22.83 0.07 32.57
C PHE A 396 23.29 -1.37 32.43
N ALA A 397 24.51 -1.57 31.93
CA ALA A 397 25.10 -2.89 31.78
C ALA A 397 26.47 -2.93 32.47
N ARG A 398 26.73 -4.00 33.23
CA ARG A 398 28.03 -4.23 33.85
C ARG A 398 28.37 -5.72 33.90
N ARG A 399 29.66 -6.03 34.04
CA ARG A 399 30.12 -7.39 34.28
C ARG A 399 29.74 -7.82 35.71
N SER A 400 29.33 -9.08 35.84
CA SER A 400 29.09 -9.75 37.12
C SER A 400 30.10 -10.89 37.31
N PRO A 401 30.60 -11.15 38.52
CA PRO A 401 31.43 -12.34 38.78
C PRO A 401 30.62 -13.65 38.75
N GLU A 402 29.29 -13.59 38.89
CA GLU A 402 28.41 -14.76 38.83
C GLU A 402 28.26 -15.24 37.39
N ARG A 403 28.26 -16.56 37.16
CA ARG A 403 28.08 -17.16 35.81
C ARG A 403 26.61 -17.21 35.40
N SER A 404 25.92 -16.09 35.54
CA SER A 404 24.52 -15.91 35.18
C SER A 404 24.26 -14.49 34.69
N ILE A 405 23.15 -14.29 33.98
CA ILE A 405 22.71 -12.98 33.53
C ILE A 405 21.58 -12.50 34.43
N THR A 406 21.76 -11.37 35.12
CA THR A 406 20.72 -10.75 35.96
C THR A 406 20.06 -9.59 35.21
N LEU A 407 18.75 -9.65 35.08
CA LEU A 407 17.91 -8.60 34.51
C LEU A 407 17.14 -7.87 35.62
N ARG A 408 17.08 -6.54 35.55
CA ARG A 408 16.31 -5.69 36.47
C ARG A 408 15.52 -4.63 35.71
N SER A 409 14.27 -4.43 36.12
CA SER A 409 13.46 -3.27 35.71
C SER A 409 13.22 -2.43 36.95
N ILE A 410 13.75 -1.21 36.92
CA ILE A 410 13.70 -0.29 38.06
C ILE A 410 12.27 0.24 38.25
N ASP A 411 11.60 0.58 37.15
CA ASP A 411 10.24 1.11 37.12
C ASP A 411 9.17 0.09 37.55
N LEU A 412 9.36 -1.19 37.21
CA LEU A 412 8.41 -2.26 37.59
C LEU A 412 8.82 -2.99 38.86
N GLY A 413 10.00 -2.73 39.42
CA GLY A 413 10.54 -3.43 40.58
C GLY A 413 10.78 -4.93 40.34
N LEU A 414 11.02 -5.34 39.10
CA LEU A 414 11.19 -6.73 38.71
C LEU A 414 12.68 -7.12 38.67
N ARG A 415 12.96 -8.39 38.96
CA ARG A 415 14.28 -9.01 38.80
C ARG A 415 14.13 -10.42 38.27
N GLN A 416 15.00 -10.81 37.35
CA GLN A 416 15.09 -12.18 36.84
C GLN A 416 16.55 -12.58 36.66
N GLU A 417 16.90 -13.81 36.99
CA GLU A 417 18.22 -14.40 36.72
C GLU A 417 18.07 -15.44 35.60
N LEU A 418 18.99 -15.45 34.64
CA LEU A 418 19.04 -16.38 33.51
C LEU A 418 20.35 -17.17 33.56
N ARG A 419 20.25 -18.49 33.42
CA ARG A 419 21.33 -19.48 33.50
C ARG A 419 21.39 -20.40 32.28
N THR A 420 20.35 -20.44 31.44
CA THR A 420 20.36 -21.27 30.23
C THR A 420 19.98 -20.49 28.96
N TYR A 421 20.30 -21.07 27.80
CA TYR A 421 19.93 -20.48 26.51
C TYR A 421 18.42 -20.50 26.29
N GLU A 422 17.71 -21.51 26.79
CA GLU A 422 16.25 -21.59 26.71
C GLU A 422 15.58 -20.41 27.43
N GLU A 423 16.11 -20.02 28.59
CA GLU A 423 15.58 -18.88 29.35
C GLU A 423 15.80 -17.55 28.61
N ILE A 424 16.90 -17.41 27.86
CA ILE A 424 17.15 -16.27 26.96
C ILE A 424 16.23 -16.35 25.73
N GLY A 425 16.04 -17.53 25.15
CA GLY A 425 15.22 -17.76 23.96
C GLY A 425 13.72 -17.56 24.19
N ASP A 426 13.26 -17.64 25.43
CA ASP A 426 11.87 -17.35 25.83
C ASP A 426 11.61 -15.84 25.98
N TYR A 427 11.68 -15.12 24.86
CA TYR A 427 11.32 -13.70 24.77
C TYR A 427 9.89 -13.45 24.27
N ARG A 428 9.17 -14.49 23.82
CA ARG A 428 7.74 -14.39 23.43
C ARG A 428 6.76 -14.74 24.55
N GLY A 429 7.25 -15.16 25.72
CA GLY A 429 6.41 -15.55 26.86
C GLY A 429 5.50 -14.42 27.34
N ILE A 430 4.19 -14.71 27.45
CA ILE A 430 3.17 -13.78 27.95
C ILE A 430 3.46 -13.49 29.44
N GLY A 431 3.62 -12.21 29.79
CA GLY A 431 3.83 -11.77 31.18
C GLY A 431 5.28 -11.66 31.64
N GLY A 432 6.26 -11.99 30.78
CA GLY A 432 7.68 -11.78 31.07
C GLY A 432 8.04 -10.29 31.02
N GLY A 433 8.38 -9.68 32.16
CA GLY A 433 8.79 -8.27 32.23
C GLY A 433 10.08 -7.91 31.46
N PHE A 434 10.74 -8.90 30.84
CA PHE A 434 12.10 -8.83 30.30
C PHE A 434 12.25 -9.29 28.84
N SER A 435 11.15 -9.45 28.10
CA SER A 435 11.19 -9.91 26.70
C SER A 435 12.16 -9.10 25.81
N VAL A 436 12.15 -7.77 25.92
CA VAL A 436 13.06 -6.88 25.18
C VAL A 436 14.52 -7.18 25.50
N ALA A 437 14.87 -7.27 26.79
CA ALA A 437 16.24 -7.56 27.22
C ALA A 437 16.72 -8.94 26.75
N LYS A 438 15.86 -9.96 26.85
CA LYS A 438 16.16 -11.32 26.38
C LYS A 438 16.41 -11.37 24.87
N ALA A 439 15.56 -10.71 24.07
CA ALA A 439 15.75 -10.62 22.62
C ALA A 439 17.03 -9.86 22.24
N ALA A 440 17.32 -8.75 22.94
CA ALA A 440 18.56 -7.99 22.76
C ALA A 440 19.81 -8.83 23.10
N LEU A 441 19.82 -9.54 24.23
CA LEU A 441 20.89 -10.46 24.60
C LEU A 441 21.11 -11.55 23.55
N ALA A 442 20.03 -12.14 23.05
CA ALA A 442 20.10 -13.13 21.98
C ALA A 442 20.81 -12.54 20.75
N LEU A 443 20.39 -11.36 20.26
CA LEU A 443 21.02 -10.69 19.11
C LEU A 443 22.47 -10.25 19.34
N CYS A 444 22.86 -9.99 20.58
CA CYS A 444 24.23 -9.70 20.98
C CYS A 444 25.10 -10.97 21.13
N GLY A 445 24.59 -12.14 20.76
CA GLY A 445 25.36 -13.39 20.72
C GLY A 445 25.27 -14.24 21.99
N PHE A 446 24.41 -13.93 22.96
CA PHE A 446 24.17 -14.81 24.12
C PHE A 446 23.17 -15.94 23.84
N HIS A 447 22.92 -16.26 22.57
CA HIS A 447 22.05 -17.36 22.16
C HIS A 447 22.62 -18.08 20.92
N PRO A 448 22.55 -19.43 20.85
CA PRO A 448 23.14 -20.23 19.76
C PRO A 448 22.75 -19.80 18.35
N ARG A 449 21.52 -19.30 18.19
CA ARG A 449 20.98 -18.77 16.92
C ARG A 449 21.74 -17.57 16.36
N PHE A 450 22.48 -16.85 17.19
CA PHE A 450 23.15 -15.60 16.82
C PHE A 450 24.65 -15.59 17.17
N ASN A 451 25.16 -16.66 17.78
CA ASN A 451 26.61 -16.88 17.98
C ASN A 451 27.15 -18.07 17.18
N GLY A 452 26.36 -18.64 16.27
CA GLY A 452 26.83 -19.75 15.43
C GLY A 452 27.17 -21.03 16.21
N GLN A 453 26.53 -21.25 17.37
CA GLN A 453 26.73 -22.41 18.23
C GLN A 453 28.18 -22.56 18.75
N ALA A 454 28.85 -21.44 19.02
CA ALA A 454 30.25 -21.44 19.45
C ALA A 454 30.52 -22.14 20.80
N TYR A 455 29.49 -22.28 21.65
CA TYR A 455 29.59 -22.87 22.98
C TYR A 455 28.47 -23.88 23.22
N ALA A 456 28.72 -24.91 24.05
CA ALA A 456 27.74 -25.95 24.34
C ALA A 456 26.66 -25.48 25.32
N SER A 457 26.96 -24.52 26.19
CA SER A 457 26.02 -23.97 27.17
C SER A 457 26.27 -22.48 27.46
N LEU A 458 25.27 -21.80 28.02
CA LEU A 458 25.43 -20.41 28.46
C LEU A 458 26.50 -20.28 29.54
N ALA A 459 26.61 -21.25 30.46
CA ALA A 459 27.60 -21.22 31.53
C ALA A 459 29.04 -21.24 30.99
N GLU A 460 29.31 -22.03 29.96
CA GLU A 460 30.60 -22.07 29.27
C GLU A 460 30.90 -20.75 28.56
N GLN A 461 29.90 -20.19 27.86
CA GLN A 461 30.04 -18.88 27.22
C GLN A 461 30.35 -17.77 28.24
N LEU A 462 29.66 -17.74 29.37
CA LEU A 462 29.89 -16.73 30.42
C LEU A 462 31.24 -16.92 31.12
N GLU A 463 31.74 -18.16 31.21
CA GLU A 463 33.10 -18.41 31.70
C GLU A 463 34.16 -17.82 30.76
N ASP A 464 34.02 -18.04 29.44
CA ASP A 464 34.90 -17.44 28.43
C ASP A 464 34.78 -15.91 28.33
N PHE A 465 33.56 -15.38 28.53
CA PHE A 465 33.30 -13.94 28.62
C PHE A 465 33.95 -13.27 29.86
N GLY A 466 34.42 -14.05 30.83
CA GLY A 466 35.02 -13.55 32.07
C GLY A 466 34.03 -13.24 33.20
N GLY A 467 32.81 -13.77 33.11
CA GLY A 467 31.75 -13.60 34.10
C GLY A 467 30.35 -13.49 33.49
N GLY A 468 29.38 -13.15 34.32
CA GLY A 468 28.00 -12.85 33.93
C GLY A 468 27.78 -11.39 33.52
N VAL A 469 26.51 -11.07 33.27
CA VAL A 469 26.06 -9.72 32.91
C VAL A 469 24.97 -9.30 33.88
N GLU A 470 25.06 -8.08 34.42
CA GLU A 470 23.92 -7.44 35.07
C GLU A 470 23.41 -6.31 34.19
N LEU A 471 22.13 -6.39 33.80
CA LEU A 471 21.44 -5.42 32.96
C LEU A 471 20.26 -4.84 33.75
N SER A 472 20.28 -3.52 33.96
CA SER A 472 19.20 -2.77 34.60
C SER A 472 18.58 -1.79 33.61
N MET A 473 17.26 -1.74 33.55
CA MET A 473 16.52 -0.90 32.62
C MET A 473 15.53 0.01 33.36
N VAL A 474 15.29 1.20 32.83
CA VAL A 474 14.23 2.08 33.29
C VAL A 474 13.55 2.76 32.10
N ALA A 475 12.22 2.83 32.15
CA ALA A 475 11.42 3.67 31.28
C ALA A 475 10.60 4.62 32.16
N ALA A 476 10.93 5.91 32.17
CA ALA A 476 10.25 6.93 32.97
C ALA A 476 8.91 7.39 32.35
N VAL A 477 8.22 6.49 31.65
CA VAL A 477 6.88 6.70 31.06
C VAL A 477 6.03 5.45 31.20
N PRO A 478 4.70 5.59 31.37
CA PRO A 478 3.80 4.43 31.44
C PRO A 478 3.86 3.56 30.18
N LYS A 479 3.68 2.26 30.35
CA LYS A 479 3.44 1.35 29.22
C LYS A 479 2.24 1.82 28.41
N GLY A 480 2.33 1.75 27.08
CA GLY A 480 1.27 2.23 26.20
C GLY A 480 1.18 3.76 26.11
N SER A 481 2.27 4.48 26.41
CA SER A 481 2.37 5.94 26.22
C SER A 481 2.18 6.39 24.77
N GLY A 482 2.38 5.50 23.80
CA GLY A 482 2.40 5.85 22.38
C GLY A 482 3.67 6.59 21.95
N MET A 483 4.67 6.75 22.82
CA MET A 483 5.91 7.49 22.57
C MET A 483 7.10 6.61 22.09
N GLY A 484 6.84 5.36 21.70
CA GLY A 484 7.85 4.42 21.20
C GLY A 484 8.80 3.90 22.27
N ALA A 485 8.39 3.97 23.54
CA ALA A 485 9.22 3.63 24.69
C ALA A 485 9.80 2.21 24.62
N SER A 486 9.06 1.23 24.09
CA SER A 486 9.53 -0.15 23.99
C SER A 486 10.69 -0.32 23.00
N SER A 487 10.56 0.23 21.79
CA SER A 487 11.58 0.13 20.73
C SER A 487 12.81 0.95 21.08
N ILE A 488 12.61 2.14 21.67
CA ILE A 488 13.71 2.98 22.15
C ILE A 488 14.42 2.31 23.33
N LEU A 489 13.70 1.64 24.23
CA LEU A 489 14.30 0.83 25.30
C LEU A 489 15.09 -0.35 24.73
N ALA A 490 14.61 -1.00 23.67
CA ALA A 490 15.38 -2.01 22.96
C ALA A 490 16.69 -1.42 22.40
N GLY A 491 16.64 -0.22 21.80
CA GLY A 491 17.81 0.49 21.29
C GLY A 491 18.83 0.83 22.39
N ALA A 492 18.39 1.42 23.50
CA ALA A 492 19.27 1.72 24.64
C ALA A 492 19.85 0.44 25.27
N THR A 493 19.06 -0.62 25.34
CA THR A 493 19.51 -1.93 25.85
C THR A 493 20.56 -2.57 24.94
N LEU A 494 20.30 -2.61 23.63
CA LEU A 494 21.27 -3.07 22.63
C LEU A 494 22.56 -2.26 22.70
N ALA A 495 22.47 -0.94 22.82
CA ALA A 495 23.62 -0.06 22.93
C ALA A 495 24.47 -0.35 24.18
N ALA A 496 23.82 -0.51 25.33
CA ALA A 496 24.51 -0.84 26.58
C ALA A 496 25.20 -2.21 26.52
N ILE A 497 24.53 -3.23 25.97
CA ILE A 497 25.10 -4.57 25.80
C ILE A 497 26.23 -4.54 24.77
N ALA A 498 26.03 -3.90 23.61
CA ALA A 498 27.01 -3.84 22.53
C ALA A 498 28.31 -3.18 22.98
N GLU A 499 28.21 -2.12 23.79
CA GLU A 499 29.36 -1.44 24.37
C GLU A 499 30.05 -2.30 25.45
N LEU A 500 29.29 -3.00 26.30
CA LEU A 500 29.84 -3.96 27.25
C LEU A 500 30.57 -5.12 26.56
N CYS A 501 30.05 -5.55 25.41
CA CYS A 501 30.49 -6.73 24.65
C CYS A 501 31.49 -6.42 23.52
N GLU A 502 31.94 -5.17 23.39
CA GLU A 502 32.84 -4.69 22.34
C GLU A 502 32.39 -5.02 20.89
N LEU A 503 31.08 -5.00 20.64
CA LEU A 503 30.53 -5.40 19.33
C LEU A 503 30.78 -4.36 18.21
N GLY A 504 31.23 -3.15 18.57
CA GLY A 504 31.61 -2.11 17.60
C GLY A 504 30.45 -1.57 16.77
N TRP A 505 29.21 -1.70 17.25
CA TRP A 505 28.03 -1.21 16.53
C TRP A 505 27.89 0.30 16.69
N ASP A 506 27.69 0.97 15.56
CA ASP A 506 27.28 2.36 15.57
C ASP A 506 25.76 2.49 15.84
N ARG A 507 25.29 3.73 15.97
CA ARG A 507 23.87 4.03 16.20
C ARG A 507 22.97 3.49 15.09
N ARG A 508 23.46 3.46 13.85
CA ARG A 508 22.69 3.00 12.69
C ARG A 508 22.46 1.49 12.75
N GLU A 509 23.50 0.72 13.06
CA GLU A 509 23.41 -0.73 13.26
C GLU A 509 22.51 -1.07 14.47
N ILE A 510 22.63 -0.34 15.57
CA ILE A 510 21.72 -0.47 16.73
C ILE A 510 20.27 -0.27 16.29
N THR A 511 20.00 0.78 15.51
CA THR A 511 18.65 1.10 15.03
C THR A 511 18.07 -0.03 14.18
N TYR A 512 18.83 -0.61 13.25
CA TYR A 512 18.35 -1.73 12.46
C TYR A 512 18.13 -3.00 13.30
N ARG A 513 18.97 -3.25 14.29
CA ARG A 513 18.79 -4.37 15.22
C ARG A 513 17.56 -4.22 16.10
N VAL A 514 17.10 -3.00 16.40
CA VAL A 514 15.81 -2.80 17.07
C VAL A 514 14.68 -3.39 16.23
N SER A 515 14.66 -3.19 14.92
CA SER A 515 13.64 -3.79 14.04
C SER A 515 13.67 -5.32 14.17
N ALA A 516 14.86 -5.94 14.21
CA ALA A 516 14.96 -7.39 14.43
C ALA A 516 14.44 -7.82 15.82
N VAL A 517 14.71 -7.05 16.87
CA VAL A 517 14.12 -7.28 18.21
C VAL A 517 12.59 -7.28 18.13
N GLU A 518 11.98 -6.27 17.51
CA GLU A 518 10.52 -6.16 17.44
C GLU A 518 9.84 -7.32 16.71
N GLN A 519 10.47 -7.80 15.62
CA GLN A 519 10.01 -8.97 14.88
C GLN A 519 10.22 -10.27 15.69
N MET A 520 11.33 -10.37 16.42
CA MET A 520 11.54 -11.48 17.36
C MET A 520 10.47 -11.50 18.46
N LEU A 521 9.99 -10.34 18.91
CA LEU A 521 8.92 -10.23 19.90
C LEU A 521 7.51 -10.51 19.34
N GLY A 522 7.33 -10.54 18.02
CA GLY A 522 6.01 -10.70 17.38
C GLY A 522 5.13 -9.46 17.46
N SER A 523 5.73 -8.29 17.73
CA SER A 523 5.01 -7.03 17.84
C SER A 523 4.71 -6.39 16.48
N GLY A 524 5.46 -6.77 15.43
CA GLY A 524 5.25 -6.27 14.06
C GLY A 524 5.47 -4.76 13.91
N GLY A 525 6.26 -4.14 14.79
CA GLY A 525 6.55 -2.71 14.79
C GLY A 525 7.26 -2.23 13.51
N GLY A 526 7.06 -0.94 13.22
CA GLY A 526 7.73 -0.22 12.14
C GLY A 526 9.02 0.41 12.62
N TRP A 527 9.72 1.13 11.74
CA TRP A 527 11.04 1.67 12.08
C TRP A 527 11.03 3.07 12.72
N GLN A 528 9.88 3.75 12.79
CA GLN A 528 9.85 5.16 13.22
C GLN A 528 10.29 5.38 14.67
N ASP A 529 10.06 4.40 15.55
CA ASP A 529 10.26 4.56 17.00
C ASP A 529 11.74 4.62 17.33
N GLN A 530 12.51 3.69 16.77
CA GLN A 530 13.95 3.60 16.91
C GLN A 530 14.66 4.76 16.22
N PHE A 531 14.34 5.07 14.95
CA PHE A 531 14.95 6.24 14.32
C PHE A 531 14.55 7.52 15.04
N GLY A 532 13.29 7.61 15.50
CA GLY A 532 12.75 8.78 16.17
C GLY A 532 13.42 9.10 17.49
N GLY A 533 13.66 8.09 18.33
CA GLY A 533 14.27 8.28 19.65
C GLY A 533 15.79 8.19 19.68
N LEU A 534 16.41 7.37 18.83
CA LEU A 534 17.86 7.18 18.87
C LEU A 534 18.62 8.31 18.15
N GLU A 535 18.01 8.95 17.15
CA GLU A 535 18.58 10.13 16.50
C GLU A 535 18.07 11.44 17.14
N PRO A 536 18.89 12.50 17.20
CA PRO A 536 18.49 13.76 17.80
C PRO A 536 17.50 14.56 16.95
N GLY A 537 16.90 15.56 17.59
CA GLY A 537 16.16 16.65 16.96
C GLY A 537 14.87 16.25 16.24
N ALA A 538 14.34 17.22 15.52
CA ALA A 538 13.29 17.02 14.54
C ALA A 538 13.91 16.61 13.21
N LYS A 539 13.24 15.70 12.50
CA LYS A 539 13.79 15.08 11.30
C LYS A 539 12.71 14.43 10.45
N LEU A 540 12.94 14.42 9.15
CA LEU A 540 12.28 13.54 8.20
C LEU A 540 13.15 12.30 8.00
N ILE A 541 12.54 11.14 8.14
CA ILE A 541 13.16 9.85 7.90
C ILE A 541 12.44 9.21 6.71
N GLU A 542 13.21 8.76 5.73
CA GLU A 542 12.70 8.13 4.51
C GLU A 542 13.42 6.82 4.23
N THR A 543 12.69 5.80 3.82
CA THR A 543 13.26 4.55 3.30
C THR A 543 12.85 4.33 1.85
N GLU A 544 13.66 3.54 1.14
CA GLU A 544 13.31 3.04 -0.20
C GLU A 544 12.62 1.67 -0.09
N PRO A 545 11.85 1.26 -1.12
CA PRO A 545 11.35 -0.10 -1.23
C PRO A 545 12.47 -1.14 -1.10
N GLY A 546 12.17 -2.25 -0.40
CA GLY A 546 13.04 -3.41 -0.26
C GLY A 546 13.07 -3.97 1.16
N LEU A 547 13.49 -5.22 1.30
CA LEU A 547 13.65 -5.88 2.60
C LEU A 547 14.67 -5.17 3.51
N SER A 548 15.68 -4.53 2.91
CA SER A 548 16.66 -3.72 3.63
C SER A 548 16.18 -2.27 3.70
N GLN A 549 15.53 -1.92 4.80
CA GLN A 549 14.98 -0.59 5.05
C GLN A 549 16.07 0.43 5.39
N HIS A 550 16.92 0.76 4.42
CA HIS A 550 17.97 1.76 4.60
C HIS A 550 17.38 3.16 4.70
N ALA A 551 17.44 3.75 5.90
CA ALA A 551 16.89 5.08 6.13
C ALA A 551 17.86 6.20 5.70
N SER A 552 17.29 7.22 5.05
CA SER A 552 17.84 8.56 4.87
C SER A 552 17.23 9.49 5.91
N VAL A 553 18.07 10.21 6.65
CA VAL A 553 17.63 11.13 7.72
C VAL A 553 17.97 12.56 7.32
N ARG A 554 16.97 13.43 7.30
CA ARG A 554 17.09 14.86 7.00
C ARG A 554 16.60 15.67 8.19
N TRP A 555 17.53 16.32 8.89
CA TRP A 555 17.22 17.11 10.09
C TRP A 555 16.51 18.42 9.76
N LEU A 556 15.62 18.83 10.66
CA LEU A 556 14.89 20.08 10.63
C LEU A 556 15.51 21.10 11.60
N PRO A 557 15.29 22.41 11.41
CA PRO A 557 15.86 23.46 12.25
C PRO A 557 15.22 23.38 13.64
N ILE A 558 16.04 23.12 14.65
CA ILE A 558 15.55 22.92 16.02
C ILE A 558 14.98 24.22 16.60
N GLU A 559 15.47 25.36 16.12
CA GLU A 559 15.05 26.72 16.46
C GLU A 559 13.57 26.97 16.11
N PHE A 560 13.02 26.23 15.15
CA PHE A 560 11.59 26.28 14.87
C PHE A 560 10.76 25.79 16.07
N PHE A 561 11.23 24.74 16.75
CA PHE A 561 10.53 24.13 17.89
C PHE A 561 10.83 24.81 19.22
N THR A 562 11.97 25.48 19.34
CA THR A 562 12.41 26.14 20.59
C THR A 562 12.16 27.65 20.61
N ASN A 563 11.74 28.27 19.50
CA ASN A 563 11.37 29.67 19.53
C ASN A 563 10.18 29.91 20.48
N HIS A 564 10.18 31.08 21.13
CA HIS A 564 9.16 31.40 22.13
C HIS A 564 7.75 31.32 21.55
N ALA A 565 7.53 31.82 20.33
CA ALA A 565 6.20 31.91 19.71
C ALA A 565 5.52 30.55 19.46
N LEU A 566 6.29 29.47 19.25
CA LEU A 566 5.77 28.12 19.12
C LEU A 566 5.84 27.35 20.44
N ALA A 567 6.94 27.48 21.17
CA ALA A 567 7.17 26.73 22.40
C ALA A 567 6.17 27.09 23.52
N SER A 568 5.80 28.37 23.68
CA SER A 568 4.86 28.83 24.72
C SER A 568 3.47 28.20 24.60
N ARG A 569 3.05 27.93 23.36
CA ARG A 569 1.75 27.36 22.98
C ARG A 569 1.78 25.87 22.67
N THR A 570 2.93 25.21 22.73
CA THR A 570 3.04 23.75 22.55
C THR A 570 2.93 23.03 23.88
N LEU A 571 1.96 22.13 24.00
CA LEU A 571 1.69 21.37 25.23
C LEU A 571 1.79 19.87 24.97
N LEU A 572 2.32 19.15 25.96
CA LEU A 572 2.33 17.70 25.99
C LEU A 572 1.52 17.19 27.18
N TYR A 573 0.41 16.53 26.89
CA TYR A 573 -0.54 16.08 27.90
C TYR A 573 -0.69 14.55 27.87
N TYR A 574 -0.38 13.87 28.97
CA TYR A 574 -0.69 12.46 29.11
C TYR A 574 -2.16 12.30 29.48
N THR A 575 -2.92 11.61 28.64
CA THR A 575 -4.38 11.42 28.82
C THR A 575 -4.74 10.48 29.96
N GLY A 576 -3.78 9.68 30.46
CA GLY A 576 -4.04 8.62 31.44
C GLY A 576 -4.68 7.35 30.88
N ILE A 577 -5.06 7.38 29.60
CA ILE A 577 -5.69 6.27 28.87
C ILE A 577 -4.58 5.43 28.24
N ALA A 578 -4.58 4.13 28.53
CA ALA A 578 -3.64 3.18 27.94
C ALA A 578 -4.30 2.44 26.75
N ARG A 579 -3.55 2.27 25.67
CA ARG A 579 -4.00 1.53 24.49
C ARG A 579 -3.85 0.01 24.68
N THR A 580 -4.87 -0.77 24.32
CA THR A 580 -4.73 -2.19 23.94
C THR A 580 -4.39 -2.26 22.44
N ALA A 581 -3.11 -2.32 22.10
CA ALA A 581 -2.60 -2.06 20.74
C ALA A 581 -2.65 -3.25 19.75
N HIS A 582 -2.84 -4.49 20.22
CA HIS A 582 -2.48 -5.67 19.42
C HIS A 582 -3.47 -5.98 18.28
N ASP A 583 -4.79 -5.85 18.48
CA ASP A 583 -5.77 -6.32 17.49
C ASP A 583 -5.90 -5.38 16.29
N VAL A 584 -5.67 -4.08 16.50
CA VAL A 584 -5.87 -3.03 15.49
C VAL A 584 -4.73 -2.97 14.47
N LEU A 585 -3.48 -3.13 14.93
CA LEU A 585 -2.32 -3.23 14.04
C LEU A 585 -2.48 -4.38 13.06
N ARG A 586 -2.99 -5.53 13.54
CA ARG A 586 -3.18 -6.74 12.74
C ARG A 586 -4.20 -6.53 11.61
N GLU A 587 -5.30 -5.84 11.85
CA GLU A 587 -6.31 -5.56 10.82
C GLU A 587 -5.79 -4.63 9.71
N ILE A 588 -5.10 -3.56 10.09
CA ILE A 588 -4.52 -2.60 9.15
C ILE A 588 -3.46 -3.28 8.28
N VAL A 589 -2.57 -4.06 8.90
CA VAL A 589 -1.52 -4.80 8.19
C VAL A 589 -2.09 -5.91 7.31
N ARG A 590 -3.15 -6.61 7.75
CA ARG A 590 -3.91 -7.54 6.90
C ARG A 590 -4.42 -6.85 5.63
N GLY A 591 -4.96 -5.65 5.77
CA GLY A 591 -5.39 -4.83 4.63
C GLY A 591 -4.25 -4.46 3.68
N MET A 592 -3.06 -4.18 4.20
CA MET A 592 -1.85 -3.95 3.40
C MET A 592 -1.45 -5.23 2.63
N PHE A 593 -1.39 -6.38 3.31
CA PHE A 593 -1.10 -7.67 2.68
C PHE A 593 -2.12 -8.07 1.59
N LEU A 594 -3.35 -7.58 1.68
CA LEU A 594 -4.40 -7.82 0.68
C LEU A 594 -4.46 -6.74 -0.42
N ASN A 595 -3.52 -5.78 -0.44
CA ASN A 595 -3.53 -4.64 -1.35
C ASN A 595 -4.86 -3.87 -1.37
N ASP A 596 -5.45 -3.63 -0.21
CA ASP A 596 -6.68 -2.83 -0.13
C ASP A 596 -6.42 -1.43 -0.72
N PRO A 597 -7.05 -1.07 -1.86
CA PRO A 597 -6.74 0.15 -2.58
C PRO A 597 -7.07 1.41 -1.77
N HIS A 598 -8.11 1.36 -0.93
CA HIS A 598 -8.46 2.49 -0.08
C HIS A 598 -7.37 2.72 0.97
N ARG A 599 -6.93 1.64 1.63
CA ARG A 599 -5.91 1.71 2.66
C ARG A 599 -4.55 2.15 2.11
N LEU A 600 -4.14 1.61 0.96
CA LEU A 600 -2.89 2.00 0.32
C LEU A 600 -2.89 3.48 -0.11
N ASP A 601 -4.01 3.99 -0.63
CA ASP A 601 -4.13 5.42 -0.95
C ASP A 601 -4.09 6.30 0.31
N LEU A 602 -4.73 5.88 1.42
CA LEU A 602 -4.62 6.59 2.69
C LEU A 602 -3.17 6.66 3.19
N LEU A 603 -2.43 5.55 3.13
CA LEU A 603 -1.02 5.51 3.54
C LEU A 603 -0.15 6.43 2.66
N ARG A 604 -0.43 6.48 1.35
CA ARG A 604 0.20 7.44 0.43
C ARG A 604 -0.09 8.89 0.85
N GLN A 605 -1.34 9.23 1.14
CA GLN A 605 -1.73 10.56 1.65
C GLN A 605 -1.02 10.90 2.98
N ILE A 606 -0.83 9.91 3.86
CA ILE A 606 -0.08 10.07 5.12
C ILE A 606 1.39 10.42 4.84
N GLY A 607 2.03 9.72 3.89
CA GLY A 607 3.39 10.03 3.43
C GLY A 607 3.52 11.41 2.78
N ASP A 608 2.59 11.78 1.90
CA ASP A 608 2.56 13.12 1.28
C ASP A 608 2.43 14.23 2.34
N ASN A 609 1.61 14.01 3.38
CA ASN A 609 1.49 14.94 4.49
C ASN A 609 2.79 15.05 5.32
N ALA A 610 3.60 14.00 5.40
CA ALA A 610 4.92 14.06 6.04
C ALA A 610 5.87 15.01 5.29
N LYS A 611 5.89 14.94 3.94
CA LYS A 611 6.64 15.89 3.11
C LYS A 611 6.14 17.32 3.28
N ALA A 612 4.83 17.53 3.30
CA ALA A 612 4.25 18.86 3.54
C ALA A 612 4.64 19.41 4.93
N CYS A 613 4.62 18.56 5.96
CA CYS A 613 5.08 18.93 7.31
C CYS A 613 6.57 19.30 7.31
N PHE A 614 7.42 18.52 6.64
CA PHE A 614 8.85 18.82 6.52
C PHE A 614 9.10 20.17 5.84
N ASP A 615 8.44 20.43 4.71
CA ASP A 615 8.56 21.68 3.97
C ASP A 615 8.09 22.89 4.77
N ALA A 616 6.98 22.75 5.52
CA ALA A 616 6.45 23.81 6.38
C ALA A 616 7.47 24.21 7.47
N VAL A 617 8.05 23.22 8.16
CA VAL A 617 9.07 23.47 9.19
C VAL A 617 10.33 24.08 8.58
N GLN A 618 10.79 23.58 7.41
CA GLN A 618 11.96 24.14 6.73
C GLN A 618 11.80 25.61 6.33
N ARG A 619 10.58 26.03 6.00
CA ARG A 619 10.25 27.42 5.65
C ARG A 619 9.89 28.28 6.87
N ALA A 620 9.97 27.70 8.07
CA ALA A 620 9.49 28.31 9.31
C ALA A 620 8.02 28.79 9.24
N ASP A 621 7.18 28.08 8.49
CA ASP A 621 5.77 28.38 8.31
C ASP A 621 4.93 27.63 9.37
N ALA A 622 4.65 28.33 10.48
CA ALA A 622 3.90 27.77 11.60
C ALA A 622 2.44 27.40 11.23
N GLN A 623 1.82 28.13 10.30
CA GLN A 623 0.43 27.89 9.90
C GLN A 623 0.31 26.61 9.06
N CYS A 624 1.23 26.43 8.10
CA CYS A 624 1.30 25.20 7.31
C CYS A 624 1.69 24.00 8.20
N TYR A 625 2.58 24.19 9.17
CA TYR A 625 2.91 23.15 10.17
C TYR A 625 1.67 22.73 10.96
N ALA A 626 0.92 23.68 11.54
CA ALA A 626 -0.32 23.38 12.25
C ALA A 626 -1.34 22.64 11.35
N SER A 627 -1.46 23.06 10.10
CA SER A 627 -2.32 22.42 9.10
C SER A 627 -1.91 20.97 8.84
N SER A 628 -0.61 20.69 8.71
CA SER A 628 -0.10 19.32 8.52
C SER A 628 -0.29 18.42 9.74
N LEU A 629 -0.21 18.96 10.97
CA LEU A 629 -0.51 18.23 12.21
C LEU A 629 -2.00 17.86 12.27
N ALA A 630 -2.87 18.83 12.01
CA ALA A 630 -4.32 18.61 11.97
C ALA A 630 -4.70 17.60 10.88
N GLN A 631 -4.05 17.67 9.72
CA GLN A 631 -4.25 16.70 8.65
C GLN A 631 -3.75 15.30 9.05
N SER A 632 -2.60 15.19 9.72
CA SER A 632 -2.11 13.92 10.25
C SER A 632 -3.12 13.27 11.21
N TRP A 633 -3.72 14.05 12.11
CA TRP A 633 -4.77 13.56 13.01
C TRP A 633 -6.00 13.02 12.26
N ARG A 634 -6.47 13.73 11.23
CA ARG A 634 -7.61 13.30 10.40
C ARG A 634 -7.30 12.04 9.60
N LEU A 635 -6.11 11.97 8.99
CA LEU A 635 -5.69 10.80 8.22
C LEU A 635 -5.56 9.56 9.10
N ASN A 636 -4.96 9.68 10.29
CA ASN A 636 -4.83 8.56 11.22
C ASN A 636 -6.21 8.04 11.69
N GLN A 637 -7.17 8.92 11.95
CA GLN A 637 -8.55 8.50 12.28
C GLN A 637 -9.28 7.83 11.12
N ARG A 638 -9.02 8.25 9.88
CA ARG A 638 -9.58 7.59 8.68
C ARG A 638 -8.96 6.21 8.45
N LEU A 639 -7.67 6.05 8.78
CA LEU A 639 -6.96 4.77 8.68
C LEU A 639 -7.43 3.78 9.76
N ASP A 640 -7.64 4.28 10.97
CA ASP A 640 -7.99 3.49 12.15
C ASP A 640 -9.03 4.21 13.01
N SER A 641 -10.25 3.67 13.05
CA SER A 641 -11.32 4.15 13.93
C SER A 641 -10.95 4.06 15.43
N GLY A 642 -10.02 3.16 15.78
CA GLY A 642 -9.45 3.02 17.12
C GLY A 642 -8.48 4.14 17.52
N THR A 643 -8.19 5.10 16.62
CA THR A 643 -7.32 6.24 16.94
C THR A 643 -7.94 7.15 18.00
N SER A 644 -9.25 7.37 17.97
CA SER A 644 -9.96 8.26 18.89
C SER A 644 -11.16 7.56 19.53
N PRO A 645 -10.94 6.61 20.44
CA PRO A 645 -12.03 5.97 21.19
C PRO A 645 -12.77 7.01 22.05
N PRO A 646 -13.99 6.72 22.53
CA PRO A 646 -14.82 7.70 23.25
C PRO A 646 -14.09 8.47 24.36
N ALA A 647 -13.32 7.79 25.20
CA ALA A 647 -12.57 8.43 26.28
C ALA A 647 -11.47 9.41 25.79
N VAL A 648 -10.88 9.17 24.61
CA VAL A 648 -9.95 10.10 23.97
C VAL A 648 -10.72 11.25 23.31
N ALA A 649 -11.85 10.94 22.66
CA ALA A 649 -12.71 11.93 22.04
C ALA A 649 -13.19 12.98 23.06
N ASP A 650 -13.57 12.55 24.27
CA ASP A 650 -13.96 13.45 25.37
C ASP A 650 -12.85 14.45 25.75
N VAL A 651 -11.59 14.01 25.76
CA VAL A 651 -10.44 14.89 26.01
C VAL A 651 -10.20 15.82 24.82
N VAL A 652 -10.31 15.30 23.60
CA VAL A 652 -10.14 16.05 22.36
C VAL A 652 -11.20 17.15 22.23
N ASP A 653 -12.47 16.87 22.55
CA ASP A 653 -13.57 17.84 22.46
C ASP A 653 -13.38 19.01 23.43
N ARG A 654 -12.74 18.77 24.58
CA ARG A 654 -12.33 19.84 25.52
C ARG A 654 -11.17 20.67 24.98
N VAL A 655 -10.24 20.04 24.27
CA VAL A 655 -9.02 20.69 23.75
C VAL A 655 -9.29 21.48 22.47
N ALA A 656 -10.14 20.97 21.58
CA ALA A 656 -10.36 21.48 20.23
C ALA A 656 -10.73 22.97 20.13
N PRO A 657 -11.54 23.57 21.02
CA PRO A 657 -11.85 25.00 20.97
C PRO A 657 -10.63 25.91 21.14
N PHE A 658 -9.62 25.45 21.88
CA PHE A 658 -8.42 26.23 22.23
C PHE A 658 -7.18 25.84 21.42
N ALA A 659 -7.23 24.71 20.71
CA ALA A 659 -6.15 24.24 19.87
C ALA A 659 -6.24 24.78 18.43
N GLU A 660 -5.08 25.09 17.85
CA GLU A 660 -4.90 25.28 16.42
C GLU A 660 -4.77 23.92 15.72
N ALA A 661 -4.00 23.02 16.32
CA ALA A 661 -3.85 21.64 15.90
C ALA A 661 -3.51 20.74 17.11
N PHE A 662 -3.83 19.46 17.01
CA PHE A 662 -3.41 18.47 17.98
C PHE A 662 -3.38 17.09 17.32
N LYS A 663 -2.62 16.18 17.92
CA LYS A 663 -2.65 14.76 17.58
C LYS A 663 -2.13 13.92 18.73
N LEU A 664 -2.48 12.64 18.76
CA LEU A 664 -1.78 11.70 19.62
C LEU A 664 -0.34 11.51 19.12
N ALA A 665 0.61 11.40 20.05
CA ALA A 665 2.04 11.33 19.77
C ALA A 665 2.52 9.99 19.15
N GLY A 666 1.61 9.04 18.96
CA GLY A 666 1.86 7.75 18.31
C GLY A 666 0.61 7.19 17.69
N ALA A 667 0.57 5.86 17.53
CA ALA A 667 -0.38 5.15 16.69
C ALA A 667 -1.87 5.18 17.12
N GLY A 668 -2.27 5.97 18.13
CA GLY A 668 -3.68 6.20 18.48
C GLY A 668 -4.20 5.48 19.74
N GLY A 669 -5.46 5.71 20.12
CA GLY A 669 -6.20 4.94 21.14
C GLY A 669 -5.92 5.32 22.60
N GLY A 670 -5.03 6.27 22.85
CA GLY A 670 -4.64 6.72 24.19
C GLY A 670 -3.20 7.25 24.20
N GLY A 671 -2.65 7.45 25.39
CA GLY A 671 -1.27 7.92 25.56
C GLY A 671 -1.16 9.43 25.63
N PHE A 672 -0.15 9.98 24.97
CA PHE A 672 0.14 11.41 24.98
C PHE A 672 -0.54 12.17 23.84
N LEU A 673 -1.16 13.29 24.18
CA LEU A 673 -1.70 14.27 23.24
C LEU A 673 -0.69 15.41 23.09
N TYR A 674 -0.22 15.62 21.87
CA TYR A 674 0.57 16.76 21.46
C TYR A 674 -0.37 17.86 20.97
N ILE A 675 -0.33 19.03 21.60
CA ILE A 675 -1.29 20.11 21.39
C ILE A 675 -0.51 21.36 20.98
N LEU A 676 -0.92 21.98 19.88
CA LEU A 676 -0.55 23.32 19.51
C LEU A 676 -1.74 24.23 19.79
N ALA A 677 -1.68 25.03 20.86
CA ALA A 677 -2.70 26.00 21.20
C ALA A 677 -2.73 27.16 20.18
N ARG A 678 -3.88 27.84 20.05
CA ARG A 678 -4.03 28.98 19.13
C ARG A 678 -3.10 30.14 19.47
N ASP A 679 -2.98 30.43 20.76
CA ASP A 679 -2.19 31.50 21.34
C ASP A 679 -1.81 31.14 22.79
N ASP A 680 -1.06 32.02 23.44
CA ASP A 680 -0.58 31.84 24.82
C ASP A 680 -1.73 31.77 25.83
N ASP A 681 -2.75 32.61 25.66
CA ASP A 681 -3.95 32.63 26.52
C ASP A 681 -4.73 31.31 26.45
N ALA A 682 -4.87 30.76 25.25
CA ALA A 682 -5.48 29.45 25.02
C ALA A 682 -4.65 28.32 25.65
N ALA A 683 -3.32 28.41 25.58
CA ALA A 683 -2.42 27.44 26.22
C ALA A 683 -2.59 27.46 27.74
N ASP A 684 -2.64 28.64 28.35
CA ASP A 684 -2.83 28.79 29.81
C ASP A 684 -4.20 28.34 30.27
N ARG A 685 -5.26 28.63 29.50
CA ARG A 685 -6.61 28.12 29.78
C ARG A 685 -6.66 26.60 29.72
N LEU A 686 -6.03 25.99 28.72
CA LEU A 686 -5.93 24.53 28.61
C LEU A 686 -5.17 23.93 29.80
N ARG A 687 -4.04 24.54 30.19
CA ARG A 687 -3.28 24.10 31.37
C ARG A 687 -4.15 24.15 32.61
N HIS A 688 -4.86 25.25 32.84
CA HIS A 688 -5.72 25.43 34.01
C HIS A 688 -6.87 24.41 34.03
N ASP A 689 -7.64 24.29 32.95
CA ASP A 689 -8.78 23.36 32.88
C ASP A 689 -8.37 21.89 33.06
N LEU A 690 -7.32 21.45 32.38
CA LEU A 690 -6.88 20.05 32.43
C LEU A 690 -6.14 19.69 33.74
N LEU A 691 -5.69 20.68 34.52
CA LEU A 691 -5.13 20.49 35.86
C LEU A 691 -6.22 20.49 36.94
N GLU A 692 -7.23 21.36 36.84
CA GLU A 692 -8.34 21.41 37.80
C GLU A 692 -9.32 20.25 37.59
N ASN A 693 -9.57 19.89 36.34
CA ASN A 693 -10.54 18.87 35.95
C ASN A 693 -9.89 17.77 35.09
N PRO A 694 -8.91 17.00 35.62
CA PRO A 694 -8.29 15.93 34.85
C PRO A 694 -9.32 14.84 34.51
N PRO A 695 -9.25 14.21 33.32
CA PRO A 695 -10.16 13.13 32.93
C PRO A 695 -10.01 11.87 33.81
N ASN A 696 -8.87 11.71 34.49
CA ASN A 696 -8.60 10.64 35.46
C ASN A 696 -7.34 10.98 36.28
N ASP A 697 -7.10 10.23 37.37
CA ASP A 697 -5.99 10.44 38.31
C ASP A 697 -4.59 10.30 37.70
N ARG A 698 -4.47 9.69 36.51
CA ARG A 698 -3.18 9.51 35.84
C ARG A 698 -2.86 10.65 34.89
N ALA A 699 -3.85 11.42 34.47
CA ALA A 699 -3.70 12.44 33.45
C ALA A 699 -2.90 13.64 33.99
N ARG A 700 -1.95 14.14 33.20
CA ARG A 700 -0.98 15.15 33.66
C ARG A 700 -0.21 15.79 32.51
N PHE A 701 0.23 17.02 32.71
CA PHE A 701 1.19 17.69 31.83
C PHE A 701 2.61 17.24 32.12
N LEU A 702 3.44 17.20 31.08
CA LEU A 702 4.89 17.01 31.20
C LEU A 702 5.60 18.14 30.46
N SER A 703 6.74 18.59 30.99
CA SER A 703 7.59 19.46 30.20
C SER A 703 8.30 18.64 29.14
N MET A 704 8.41 19.22 27.95
CA MET A 704 8.96 18.58 26.77
C MET A 704 10.01 19.50 26.17
N GLU A 705 11.19 18.96 25.93
CA GLU A 705 12.31 19.69 25.33
C GLU A 705 12.85 18.87 24.16
N PRO A 706 13.01 19.47 22.97
CA PRO A 706 13.70 18.81 21.86
C PRO A 706 15.09 18.32 22.28
N SER A 707 15.38 17.04 22.05
CA SER A 707 16.69 16.46 22.37
C SER A 707 17.70 16.75 21.28
N THR A 708 18.90 17.21 21.63
CA THR A 708 19.99 17.50 20.68
C THR A 708 21.01 16.37 20.58
N THR A 709 20.92 15.34 21.42
CA THR A 709 21.94 14.27 21.51
C THR A 709 21.48 12.93 20.93
N GLY A 710 20.19 12.59 21.07
CA GLY A 710 19.68 11.26 20.72
C GLY A 710 20.17 10.19 21.71
N LEU A 711 20.47 8.99 21.22
CA LEU A 711 21.09 7.92 22.00
C LEU A 711 22.51 8.31 22.38
N GLU A 712 22.81 8.26 23.68
CA GLU A 712 24.15 8.43 24.24
C GLU A 712 24.55 7.19 25.02
N VAL A 713 25.82 6.79 24.90
CA VAL A 713 26.43 5.71 25.69
C VAL A 713 27.69 6.24 26.35
N THR A 714 27.82 6.01 27.66
CA THR A 714 28.96 6.45 28.46
C THR A 714 29.46 5.31 29.35
N ARG A 715 30.75 5.34 29.73
CA ARG A 715 31.37 4.44 30.69
C ARG A 715 31.76 5.23 31.94
N SER A 716 31.65 4.64 33.12
CA SER A 716 32.12 5.22 34.38
C SER A 716 33.63 5.24 34.53
#